data_AF-A0A9X4AWM0-F1
#
_entry.id   AF-A0A9X4AWM0-F1
#
_cell.length_a   1.000
_cell.length_b   1.000
_cell.length_c   1.000
_cell.angle_alpha   90.00
_cell.angle_beta   90.00
_cell.angle_gamma   90.00
#
_symmetry.space_group_name_H-M   'P 1'
#
loop_
_entity.id
_entity.type
_entity.pdbx_description
1 polymer ?
#
loop_
_entity_poly.entity_id
_entity_poly.type
_entity_poly.pdbx_seq_one_letter_code
_entity_poly.pdbx_strand_id
1 'polypeptide(L)'
;MTRDRLWFLFLAAAVSSAGAIAACGGGGDTSGGAAGSGASGPDAGSSSGGGGSGGDGGLFNFPDGGEQALVIEPQDPILDVTGAPGSLPFNAKLTDGSNPGAVDWFLDDVTVGTIGTDGVFASGGFVAGKAKVTAKSGQLEASTTITVRVKIADNAGNLSTDDQTKLDTGGNADPGFRWLYPYDKTVFPRGLAAPTLQLAGNADAVLVKINVGDFEYKGYFGASAPARVDLPAAVWKGVTQSAGPSDMVSVTATKLAGGAATGPVTQSWRIAQGSLSGIVYYNTYVSKLANGGAVMRIKPGSNAEVLLGGCNVCHSVSANGNVLAAGVSWGDGNPLDSATYDLSQDGTASQRYLDTDGRKFSFGGLTPDGTYMITNGIPASGSPVRGLAGDYPSRLLDTKTGADVGASSFTSAVKYALTPTFSPDGKHVAFTWYDASPGRTLAMMDVDLAQSPPAFSAINELLTVPSGIVGWPSFTPDGGAVLYHAGDRFDTAGGGATPSYAEVLLVETATKAVNKLAALNGYDANGQFYLPFGDAEEARLNYEPTILPVAVGGYYWVFFTSRRVYGNTIGPGGTVPEGDNKWGTYVNGAETPSPRKKLWVAAIDIDYQGKPDPSHPAFYLPGQELEAGNMRAFAALEPCKDLNQPCESAASCCNGNVCRPADVNGDGTKELVCVPPPVNECAQEGESCETAANCCTPGSLCINNRCAAPTPK
;
A
#
# COMPACT_ATOMS: atom_id res chain seq x y z
N MET A 1 -33.79 -42.38 -3.37
CA MET A 1 -35.07 -42.80 -2.78
C MET A 1 -35.14 -42.25 -1.36
N THR A 2 -36.27 -41.63 -1.04
CA THR A 2 -36.88 -41.38 0.28
C THR A 2 -36.10 -40.61 1.36
N ARG A 3 -36.55 -39.36 1.53
CA ARG A 3 -36.55 -38.49 2.72
C ARG A 3 -36.95 -39.26 3.98
N ASP A 4 -36.42 -38.85 5.13
CA ASP A 4 -37.27 -38.37 6.23
C ASP A 4 -36.52 -37.52 7.27
N ARG A 5 -37.26 -36.54 7.79
CA ARG A 5 -36.87 -35.47 8.70
C ARG A 5 -36.98 -35.94 10.16
N LEU A 6 -36.10 -35.47 11.03
CA LEU A 6 -36.43 -35.26 12.44
C LEU A 6 -35.78 -33.97 12.97
N TRP A 7 -36.65 -33.11 13.48
CA TRP A 7 -36.37 -31.84 14.15
C TRP A 7 -36.10 -32.08 15.64
N PHE A 8 -35.17 -31.33 16.23
CA PHE A 8 -35.21 -30.99 17.65
C PHE A 8 -34.89 -29.51 17.86
N LEU A 9 -35.81 -28.84 18.57
CA LEU A 9 -35.75 -27.45 19.00
C LEU A 9 -34.69 -27.25 20.09
N PHE A 10 -33.99 -26.11 20.06
CA PHE A 10 -33.51 -25.45 21.28
C PHE A 10 -33.91 -23.98 21.29
N LEU A 11 -34.45 -23.60 22.44
CA LEU A 11 -35.02 -22.32 22.82
C LEU A 11 -33.90 -21.44 23.39
N ALA A 12 -33.76 -20.20 22.94
CA ALA A 12 -33.10 -19.15 23.73
C ALA A 12 -33.68 -17.78 23.35
N ALA A 13 -34.03 -17.03 24.39
CA ALA A 13 -34.95 -15.91 24.39
C ALA A 13 -34.37 -14.62 23.79
N ALA A 14 -35.20 -13.94 22.99
CA ALA A 14 -35.02 -12.54 22.62
C ALA A 14 -35.87 -11.67 23.56
N VAL A 15 -35.27 -10.62 24.13
CA VAL A 15 -35.98 -9.52 24.80
C VAL A 15 -36.04 -8.36 23.81
N SER A 16 -37.26 -7.86 23.58
CA SER A 16 -37.60 -6.81 22.64
C SER A 16 -38.06 -5.53 23.34
N SER A 17 -37.70 -4.38 22.75
CA SER A 17 -38.48 -3.13 22.61
C SER A 17 -38.73 -2.29 23.89
N ALA A 18 -38.87 -0.96 23.90
CA ALA A 18 -39.27 0.01 22.88
C ALA A 18 -38.90 1.44 23.33
N GLY A 19 -38.91 2.40 22.40
CA GLY A 19 -38.91 3.83 22.70
C GLY A 19 -39.23 4.67 21.47
N ALA A 20 -40.50 4.66 21.05
CA ALA A 20 -41.04 5.54 20.02
C ALA A 20 -41.64 6.80 20.67
N ILE A 21 -41.34 7.98 20.11
CA ILE A 21 -42.14 9.19 20.29
C ILE A 21 -42.37 9.80 18.90
N ALA A 22 -43.63 9.84 18.50
CA ALA A 22 -44.21 10.70 17.46
C ALA A 22 -44.63 12.04 18.15
N ALA A 23 -44.94 13.19 17.55
CA ALA A 23 -45.31 13.62 16.21
C ALA A 23 -45.38 15.18 16.19
N CYS A 24 -45.78 15.73 15.04
CA CYS A 24 -46.38 17.06 14.78
C CYS A 24 -45.40 18.22 14.51
N GLY A 25 -45.50 19.05 13.46
CA GLY A 25 -46.52 19.19 12.41
C GLY A 25 -46.74 20.69 12.07
N GLY A 26 -46.92 21.00 10.77
CA GLY A 26 -47.45 22.27 10.23
C GLY A 26 -46.36 23.23 9.71
N GLY A 27 -46.49 23.91 8.58
CA GLY A 27 -47.55 24.09 7.59
C GLY A 27 -47.06 25.14 6.57
N GLY A 28 -47.55 25.07 5.32
CA GLY A 28 -47.04 25.87 4.19
C GLY A 28 -47.70 27.24 3.97
N ASP A 29 -47.29 27.81 2.83
CA ASP A 29 -47.96 28.78 1.94
C ASP A 29 -47.53 30.27 1.88
N THR A 30 -46.80 30.55 0.78
CA THR A 30 -47.07 31.52 -0.33
C THR A 30 -46.94 33.05 -0.23
N SER A 31 -46.29 33.58 -1.29
CA SER A 31 -46.47 34.87 -2.01
C SER A 31 -45.98 36.17 -1.33
N GLY A 32 -45.42 37.20 -1.99
CA GLY A 32 -45.15 37.52 -3.40
C GLY A 32 -45.02 39.05 -3.59
N GLY A 33 -44.14 39.51 -4.51
CA GLY A 33 -44.05 40.89 -5.07
C GLY A 33 -43.01 41.82 -4.42
N ALA A 34 -42.32 42.75 -5.09
CA ALA A 34 -42.21 43.22 -6.48
C ALA A 34 -40.87 44.02 -6.60
N ALA A 35 -40.04 43.83 -7.63
CA ALA A 35 -39.89 44.63 -8.88
C ALA A 35 -39.28 46.06 -8.76
N GLY A 36 -38.25 46.33 -9.57
CA GLY A 36 -37.76 47.66 -10.02
C GLY A 36 -36.23 47.76 -10.15
N SER A 37 -35.58 47.35 -11.27
CA SER A 37 -35.17 48.18 -12.45
C SER A 37 -34.31 49.42 -12.10
N GLY A 38 -33.15 49.71 -12.70
CA GLY A 38 -32.39 49.17 -13.81
C GLY A 38 -31.29 50.18 -14.23
N ALA A 39 -30.25 49.69 -14.93
CA ALA A 39 -29.37 50.34 -15.95
C ALA A 39 -28.70 51.70 -15.62
N SER A 40 -27.49 52.10 -16.05
CA SER A 40 -26.53 51.76 -17.14
C SER A 40 -25.28 52.62 -16.80
N GLY A 41 -24.02 52.11 -16.82
CA GLY A 41 -23.02 52.28 -17.90
C GLY A 41 -22.53 53.74 -18.15
N PRO A 42 -21.36 54.01 -18.77
CA PRO A 42 -20.11 53.23 -18.85
C PRO A 42 -18.81 54.11 -18.80
N ASP A 43 -17.65 53.46 -19.03
CA ASP A 43 -16.41 53.94 -19.69
C ASP A 43 -15.50 55.00 -19.00
N ALA A 44 -14.27 54.64 -18.61
CA ALA A 44 -13.03 54.52 -19.41
C ALA A 44 -12.25 55.85 -19.54
N GLY A 45 -10.95 55.83 -19.24
CA GLY A 45 -10.08 56.95 -19.60
C GLY A 45 -8.82 57.12 -18.75
N SER A 46 -7.76 56.42 -19.15
CA SER A 46 -6.36 56.73 -18.83
C SER A 46 -5.97 58.14 -19.30
N SER A 47 -5.13 58.85 -18.54
CA SER A 47 -3.78 59.29 -18.96
C SER A 47 -3.28 60.56 -18.24
N SER A 48 -2.03 60.43 -17.76
CA SER A 48 -0.92 61.39 -17.76
C SER A 48 -1.14 62.87 -17.39
N GLY A 49 -0.28 63.32 -16.46
CA GLY A 49 0.67 64.39 -16.78
C GLY A 49 0.52 65.71 -16.06
N GLY A 50 1.32 65.88 -15.00
CA GLY A 50 2.27 66.99 -14.90
C GLY A 50 1.79 68.38 -14.47
N GLY A 51 2.20 68.78 -13.27
CA GLY A 51 2.89 70.05 -13.04
C GLY A 51 2.06 71.23 -12.52
N GLY A 52 2.42 71.74 -11.33
CA GLY A 52 2.02 73.06 -10.87
C GLY A 52 2.16 73.29 -9.37
N SER A 53 3.28 73.89 -8.98
CA SER A 53 3.66 74.29 -7.62
C SER A 53 2.69 75.25 -6.92
N GLY A 54 2.69 75.20 -5.58
CA GLY A 54 2.70 76.41 -4.74
C GLY A 54 1.67 76.42 -3.62
N GLY A 55 2.16 76.31 -2.37
CA GLY A 55 1.36 76.66 -1.19
C GLY A 55 1.84 76.01 0.10
N ASP A 56 2.91 76.54 0.69
CA ASP A 56 3.30 76.26 2.08
C ASP A 56 2.21 76.71 3.05
N GLY A 57 1.87 75.85 4.01
CA GLY A 57 1.09 76.24 5.18
C GLY A 57 0.49 75.06 5.93
N GLY A 58 1.19 74.54 6.94
CA GLY A 58 0.58 73.67 7.94
C GLY A 58 1.49 72.56 8.43
N LEU A 59 2.14 72.84 9.55
CA LEU A 59 2.96 71.93 10.32
C LEU A 59 2.12 70.74 10.85
N PHE A 60 1.98 69.68 10.06
CA PHE A 60 1.69 68.33 10.55
C PHE A 60 2.90 67.46 10.26
N ASN A 61 3.68 67.19 11.30
CA ASN A 61 4.76 66.23 11.27
C ASN A 61 4.12 64.83 11.22
N PHE A 62 3.86 64.30 10.02
CA PHE A 62 3.67 62.86 9.86
C PHE A 62 5.06 62.25 10.04
N PRO A 63 5.31 61.42 11.07
CA PRO A 63 6.50 60.59 11.02
C PRO A 63 6.40 59.75 9.75
N ASP A 64 7.51 59.63 9.02
CA ASP A 64 7.64 58.84 7.80
C ASP A 64 6.72 57.61 7.85
N GLY A 65 5.67 57.62 7.05
CA GLY A 65 4.82 56.45 6.83
C GLY A 65 5.60 55.45 6.00
N GLY A 66 6.63 54.85 6.60
CA GLY A 66 7.24 53.64 6.07
C GLY A 66 6.14 52.61 5.91
N GLU A 67 6.16 51.85 4.82
CA GLU A 67 5.25 50.72 4.63
C GLU A 67 5.26 49.86 5.91
N GLN A 68 4.14 49.86 6.64
CA GLN A 68 3.97 48.97 7.78
C GLN A 68 3.88 47.55 7.24
N ALA A 69 4.82 46.71 7.65
CA ALA A 69 4.81 45.29 7.35
C ALA A 69 4.57 44.49 8.62
N LEU A 70 4.06 43.28 8.46
CA LEU A 70 3.97 42.31 9.54
C LEU A 70 5.34 41.64 9.69
N VAL A 71 5.73 41.34 10.92
CA VAL A 71 6.95 40.61 11.28
C VAL A 71 6.58 39.52 12.25
N ILE A 72 7.11 38.30 12.04
CA ILE A 72 6.96 37.19 12.98
C ILE A 72 8.25 37.04 13.80
N GLU A 73 8.13 36.76 15.08
CA GLU A 73 9.25 36.40 15.95
C GLU A 73 8.92 35.12 16.73
N PRO A 74 9.88 34.19 16.94
CA PRO A 74 11.26 34.23 16.43
C PRO A 74 11.38 33.91 14.93
N GLN A 75 12.48 34.35 14.30
CA GLN A 75 12.85 34.00 12.93
C GLN A 75 13.69 32.71 12.92
N ASP A 76 13.38 31.83 11.97
CA ASP A 76 13.99 30.52 11.74
C ASP A 76 14.33 29.69 13.00
N PRO A 77 13.39 29.54 13.96
CA PRO A 77 13.69 28.87 15.22
C PRO A 77 13.90 27.36 15.06
N ILE A 78 14.68 26.78 15.98
CA ILE A 78 14.84 25.34 16.14
C ILE A 78 14.15 24.90 17.44
N LEU A 79 13.25 23.92 17.33
CA LEU A 79 12.61 23.25 18.46
C LEU A 79 13.17 21.84 18.59
N ASP A 80 13.93 21.58 19.66
CA ASP A 80 14.44 20.25 19.99
C ASP A 80 13.42 19.48 20.84
N VAL A 81 13.08 18.26 20.42
CA VAL A 81 12.16 17.36 21.14
C VAL A 81 12.78 15.98 21.35
N THR A 82 12.37 15.30 22.42
CA THR A 82 12.97 14.03 22.85
C THR A 82 11.94 12.90 22.96
N GLY A 83 10.98 12.82 22.03
CA GLY A 83 9.88 11.86 22.10
C GLY A 83 8.77 12.29 23.07
N ALA A 84 8.72 13.58 23.40
CA ALA A 84 7.67 14.19 24.21
C ALA A 84 7.19 15.47 23.51
N PRO A 85 5.91 15.88 23.70
CA PRO A 85 5.41 17.11 23.11
C PRO A 85 6.25 18.33 23.49
N GLY A 86 6.44 19.23 22.53
CA GLY A 86 7.15 20.49 22.72
C GLY A 86 6.37 21.63 22.08
N SER A 87 6.55 22.86 22.57
CA SER A 87 5.87 24.02 22.01
C SER A 87 6.79 25.22 21.87
N LEU A 88 6.43 26.10 20.94
CA LEU A 88 7.14 27.36 20.69
C LEU A 88 6.12 28.46 20.36
N PRO A 89 6.04 29.54 21.15
CA PRO A 89 5.16 30.66 20.84
C PRO A 89 5.76 31.52 19.72
N PHE A 90 4.94 31.84 18.72
CA PHE A 90 5.21 32.88 17.74
C PHE A 90 4.43 34.14 18.07
N ASN A 91 5.03 35.29 17.80
CA ASN A 91 4.41 36.60 17.96
C ASN A 91 4.44 37.33 16.62
N ALA A 92 3.34 37.97 16.24
CA ALA A 92 3.29 38.86 15.09
C ALA A 92 3.26 40.33 15.56
N LYS A 93 4.10 41.17 14.97
CA LYS A 93 4.21 42.61 15.26
C LYS A 93 4.24 43.41 13.97
N LEU A 94 3.85 44.68 14.04
CA LEU A 94 4.13 45.61 12.95
C LEU A 94 5.59 46.07 13.01
N THR A 95 6.14 46.55 11.90
CA THR A 95 7.54 47.02 11.79
C THR A 95 7.88 48.17 12.75
N ASP A 96 6.88 48.90 13.25
CA ASP A 96 7.03 49.94 14.28
C ASP A 96 6.98 49.41 15.73
N GLY A 97 6.83 48.09 15.90
CA GLY A 97 6.76 47.41 17.19
C GLY A 97 5.38 47.38 17.84
N SER A 98 4.36 47.98 17.21
CA SER A 98 2.97 47.91 17.70
C SER A 98 2.32 46.56 17.41
N ASN A 99 1.26 46.24 18.16
CA ASN A 99 0.50 45.01 17.95
C ASN A 99 -0.38 45.14 16.70
N PRO A 100 -0.38 44.14 15.80
CA PRO A 100 -1.31 44.10 14.68
C PRO A 100 -2.75 43.95 15.17
N GLY A 101 -3.71 44.05 14.24
CA GLY A 101 -5.09 43.63 14.50
C GLY A 101 -5.19 42.13 14.75
N ALA A 102 -6.40 41.56 14.62
CA ALA A 102 -6.56 40.10 14.70
C ALA A 102 -5.57 39.38 13.76
N VAL A 103 -4.91 38.33 14.27
CA VAL A 103 -3.88 37.58 13.55
C VAL A 103 -4.39 36.16 13.32
N ASP A 104 -4.42 35.75 12.07
CA ASP A 104 -4.68 34.36 11.68
C ASP A 104 -3.35 33.64 11.45
N TRP A 105 -3.22 32.45 12.02
CA TRP A 105 -2.01 31.62 11.95
C TRP A 105 -2.21 30.41 11.06
N PHE A 106 -1.21 30.12 10.24
CA PHE A 106 -1.21 29.03 9.29
C PHE A 106 0.11 28.27 9.34
N LEU A 107 0.03 26.98 9.05
CA LEU A 107 1.16 26.07 8.91
C LEU A 107 1.02 25.34 7.58
N ASP A 108 2.08 25.28 6.79
CA ASP A 108 2.07 24.61 5.48
C ASP A 108 2.21 23.07 5.58
N ASP A 109 2.93 22.57 6.59
CA ASP A 109 3.09 21.16 6.88
C ASP A 109 2.65 20.82 8.30
N VAL A 110 1.48 20.18 8.41
CA VAL A 110 0.89 19.75 9.69
C VAL A 110 1.43 18.41 10.20
N THR A 111 2.35 17.77 9.47
CA THR A 111 2.95 16.50 9.91
C THR A 111 3.99 16.71 11.02
N VAL A 112 4.64 17.88 11.06
CA VAL A 112 5.64 18.24 12.08
C VAL A 112 5.03 18.82 13.36
N GLY A 113 3.78 19.29 13.29
CA GLY A 113 3.05 19.89 14.42
C GLY A 113 1.77 20.61 14.02
N THR A 114 1.19 21.35 14.96
CA THR A 114 0.03 22.23 14.75
C THR A 114 0.35 23.65 15.20
N ILE A 115 -0.40 24.64 14.73
CA ILE A 115 -0.35 26.01 15.23
C ILE A 115 -1.73 26.44 15.72
N GLY A 116 -1.79 26.90 16.98
CA GLY A 116 -3.00 27.42 17.59
C GLY A 116 -3.36 28.81 17.06
N THR A 117 -4.61 29.22 17.29
CA THR A 117 -5.06 30.60 17.00
C THR A 117 -4.36 31.64 17.88
N ASP A 118 -3.73 31.22 18.96
CA ASP A 118 -2.87 32.00 19.84
C ASP A 118 -1.41 32.14 19.32
N GLY A 119 -1.09 31.57 18.15
CA GLY A 119 0.24 31.59 17.57
C GLY A 119 1.23 30.62 18.22
N VAL A 120 0.76 29.72 19.08
CA VAL A 120 1.61 28.69 19.69
C VAL A 120 1.72 27.49 18.77
N PHE A 121 2.94 27.21 18.31
CA PHE A 121 3.24 25.96 17.63
C PHE A 121 3.39 24.83 18.64
N ALA A 122 2.81 23.67 18.36
CA ALA A 122 2.90 22.45 19.16
C ALA A 122 3.37 21.26 18.32
N SER A 123 4.50 20.65 18.69
CA SER A 123 4.98 19.40 18.12
C SER A 123 4.51 18.20 18.96
N GLY A 124 4.18 17.09 18.29
CA GLY A 124 3.92 15.81 18.94
C GLY A 124 5.16 15.12 19.51
N GLY A 125 6.37 15.60 19.18
CA GLY A 125 7.63 15.13 19.79
C GLY A 125 8.40 14.03 19.05
N PHE A 126 7.81 13.44 18.01
CA PHE A 126 8.36 12.29 17.28
C PHE A 126 8.64 12.53 15.80
N VAL A 127 8.19 13.64 15.22
CA VAL A 127 8.40 13.94 13.80
C VAL A 127 9.35 15.10 13.69
N ALA A 128 10.47 14.88 13.00
CA ALA A 128 11.43 15.91 12.64
C ALA A 128 11.07 16.46 11.26
N GLY A 129 11.41 17.72 11.01
CA GLY A 129 11.14 18.36 9.73
C GLY A 129 11.09 19.87 9.85
N LYS A 130 10.66 20.50 8.75
CA LYS A 130 10.55 21.96 8.64
C LYS A 130 9.14 22.33 8.22
N ALA A 131 8.60 23.39 8.80
CA ALA A 131 7.33 23.96 8.37
C ALA A 131 7.41 25.49 8.34
N LYS A 132 6.73 26.10 7.38
CA LYS A 132 6.53 27.53 7.26
C LYS A 132 5.33 27.95 8.11
N VAL A 133 5.61 28.71 9.14
CA VAL A 133 4.61 29.41 9.96
C VAL A 133 4.29 30.72 9.27
N THR A 134 3.01 30.98 9.01
CA THR A 134 2.52 32.20 8.36
C THR A 134 1.50 32.90 9.26
N ALA A 135 1.69 34.19 9.47
CA ALA A 135 0.76 35.06 10.18
C ALA A 135 0.14 36.03 9.18
N LYS A 136 -1.17 36.24 9.28
CA LYS A 136 -1.89 37.25 8.48
C LYS A 136 -2.66 38.19 9.38
N SER A 137 -2.60 39.49 9.10
CA SER A 137 -3.44 40.49 9.74
C SER A 137 -3.94 41.49 8.69
N GLY A 138 -5.24 41.42 8.37
CA GLY A 138 -5.79 42.16 7.24
C GLY A 138 -5.16 41.73 5.92
N GLN A 139 -4.49 42.65 5.22
CA GLN A 139 -3.77 42.39 3.97
C GLN A 139 -2.28 42.11 4.19
N LEU A 140 -1.79 42.24 5.42
CA LEU A 140 -0.38 42.01 5.73
C LEU A 140 -0.13 40.52 6.00
N GLU A 141 0.95 40.00 5.45
CA GLU A 141 1.40 38.62 5.65
C GLU A 141 2.89 38.61 6.01
N ALA A 142 3.25 37.73 6.93
CA ALA A 142 4.64 37.43 7.26
C ALA A 142 4.80 35.92 7.44
N SER A 143 6.02 35.44 7.25
CA SER A 143 6.33 34.02 7.43
C SER A 143 7.72 33.80 8.01
N THR A 144 7.91 32.66 8.67
CA THR A 144 9.19 32.15 9.16
C THR A 144 9.20 30.63 9.07
N THR A 145 10.37 29.98 9.07
CA THR A 145 10.45 28.52 9.04
C THR A 145 10.83 27.96 10.41
N ILE A 146 9.98 27.13 11.02
CA ILE A 146 10.38 26.35 12.19
C ILE A 146 11.07 25.06 11.75
N THR A 147 12.17 24.71 12.41
CA THR A 147 12.82 23.39 12.29
C THR A 147 12.58 22.60 13.57
N VAL A 148 11.94 21.44 13.48
CA VAL A 148 11.79 20.50 14.60
C VAL A 148 12.86 19.42 14.47
N ARG A 149 13.71 19.26 15.49
CA ARG A 149 14.70 18.18 15.57
C ARG A 149 14.30 17.19 16.64
N VAL A 150 14.39 15.90 16.33
CA VAL A 150 14.01 14.82 17.23
C VAL A 150 15.26 14.07 17.67
N LYS A 151 15.48 13.97 18.99
CA LYS A 151 16.56 13.18 19.58
C LYS A 151 16.03 12.32 20.71
N ILE A 152 15.74 11.06 20.40
CA ILE A 152 15.17 10.10 21.35
C ILE A 152 16.26 9.16 21.85
N ALA A 153 16.32 8.96 23.17
CA ALA A 153 17.22 8.00 23.81
C ALA A 153 16.44 7.13 24.81
N ASP A 154 16.31 5.84 24.49
CA ASP A 154 15.51 4.89 25.26
C ASP A 154 16.37 3.77 25.86
N ASN A 155 16.03 3.34 27.07
CA ASN A 155 16.61 2.15 27.71
C ASN A 155 15.54 1.12 28.05
N ALA A 156 14.81 0.66 27.03
CA ALA A 156 13.74 -0.34 27.18
C ALA A 156 14.23 -1.67 27.81
N GLY A 157 15.51 -2.00 27.60
CA GLY A 157 16.16 -3.17 28.19
C GLY A 157 16.56 -3.04 29.66
N ASN A 158 16.41 -1.85 30.27
CA ASN A 158 16.91 -1.54 31.61
C ASN A 158 18.41 -1.88 31.79
N LEU A 159 19.22 -1.61 30.76
CA LEU A 159 20.64 -1.93 30.76
C LEU A 159 21.43 -1.05 31.72
N SER A 160 22.48 -1.62 32.31
CA SER A 160 23.44 -0.88 33.12
C SER A 160 24.22 0.14 32.30
N THR A 161 24.75 1.18 32.95
CA THR A 161 25.60 2.18 32.27
C THR A 161 26.85 1.55 31.64
N ASP A 162 27.39 0.49 32.26
CA ASP A 162 28.55 -0.24 31.74
C ASP A 162 28.21 -0.97 30.44
N ASP A 163 27.08 -1.68 30.40
CA ASP A 163 26.61 -2.37 29.19
C ASP A 163 26.27 -1.38 28.07
N GLN A 164 25.64 -0.26 28.41
CA GLN A 164 25.39 0.83 27.47
C GLN A 164 26.70 1.36 26.86
N THR A 165 27.73 1.57 27.69
CA THR A 165 29.05 2.06 27.25
C THR A 165 29.74 1.05 26.33
N LYS A 166 29.67 -0.25 26.64
CA LYS A 166 30.21 -1.32 25.79
C LYS A 166 29.50 -1.36 24.43
N LEU A 167 28.17 -1.28 24.44
CA LEU A 167 27.36 -1.25 23.22
C LEU A 167 27.65 -0.01 22.36
N ASP A 168 27.81 1.16 22.97
CA ASP A 168 28.18 2.39 22.25
C ASP A 168 29.56 2.32 21.62
N THR A 169 30.51 1.71 22.33
CA THR A 169 31.89 1.53 21.87
C THR A 169 31.96 0.53 20.71
N GLY A 170 31.09 -0.49 20.71
CA GLY A 170 31.10 -1.56 19.73
C GLY A 170 32.22 -2.58 19.95
N GLY A 171 32.43 -3.46 18.97
CA GLY A 171 33.44 -4.49 19.04
C GLY A 171 33.34 -5.53 17.93
N ASN A 172 34.15 -6.57 18.01
CA ASN A 172 34.27 -7.62 16.98
C ASN A 172 34.30 -9.04 17.59
N ALA A 173 33.66 -9.24 18.75
CA ALA A 173 33.73 -10.49 19.50
C ALA A 173 33.07 -11.69 18.78
N ASP A 174 32.05 -11.44 17.95
CA ASP A 174 31.35 -12.48 17.17
C ASP A 174 31.49 -12.24 15.65
N PRO A 175 32.34 -13.00 14.94
CA PRO A 175 32.49 -12.87 13.49
C PRO A 175 31.23 -13.29 12.70
N GLY A 176 30.28 -14.00 13.32
CA GLY A 176 29.02 -14.41 12.72
C GLY A 176 27.91 -13.36 12.82
N PHE A 177 28.13 -12.25 13.55
CA PHE A 177 27.13 -11.21 13.73
C PHE A 177 26.85 -10.46 12.42
N ARG A 178 25.60 -10.51 11.98
CA ARG A 178 25.12 -9.84 10.77
C ARG A 178 23.62 -9.60 10.86
N TRP A 179 23.13 -8.76 9.97
CA TRP A 179 21.70 -8.60 9.71
C TRP A 179 21.12 -9.84 9.03
N LEU A 180 19.95 -10.26 9.48
CA LEU A 180 19.14 -11.29 8.83
C LEU A 180 17.87 -10.70 8.19
N TYR A 181 17.31 -9.64 8.77
CA TYR A 181 16.16 -8.90 8.25
C TYR A 181 15.96 -7.59 9.03
N PRO A 182 15.44 -6.49 8.43
CA PRO A 182 15.24 -6.25 7.00
C PRO A 182 16.53 -6.25 6.17
N TYR A 183 16.38 -6.28 4.85
CA TYR A 183 17.50 -6.21 3.92
C TYR A 183 17.95 -4.76 3.69
N ASP A 184 19.20 -4.60 3.22
CA ASP A 184 19.72 -3.29 2.81
C ASP A 184 18.89 -2.74 1.65
N LYS A 185 18.79 -1.42 1.55
CA LYS A 185 18.13 -0.67 0.45
C LYS A 185 16.65 -0.98 0.26
N THR A 186 16.00 -1.69 1.17
CA THR A 186 14.55 -1.87 1.14
C THR A 186 13.83 -0.51 1.16
N VAL A 187 12.80 -0.39 0.31
CA VAL A 187 11.87 0.74 0.31
C VAL A 187 10.63 0.34 1.11
N PHE A 188 10.32 1.09 2.17
CA PHE A 188 9.11 0.90 2.97
C PHE A 188 8.07 1.99 2.65
N PRO A 189 6.79 1.63 2.47
CA PRO A 189 5.71 2.60 2.48
C PRO A 189 5.39 3.05 3.91
N ARG A 190 4.74 4.21 4.03
CA ARG A 190 4.19 4.67 5.31
C ARG A 190 2.99 3.82 5.74
N GLY A 191 2.63 3.90 7.01
CA GLY A 191 1.42 3.26 7.56
C GLY A 191 1.55 1.76 7.87
N LEU A 192 2.66 1.12 7.54
CA LEU A 192 2.94 -0.26 7.98
C LEU A 192 3.44 -0.31 9.41
N ALA A 193 3.21 -1.44 10.08
CA ALA A 193 3.87 -1.77 11.33
C ALA A 193 5.40 -1.82 11.14
N ALA A 194 6.14 -1.52 12.21
CA ALA A 194 7.59 -1.57 12.18
C ALA A 194 8.07 -2.99 11.83
N PRO A 195 9.09 -3.15 10.97
CA PRO A 195 9.69 -4.45 10.79
C PRO A 195 10.43 -4.87 12.06
N THR A 196 10.21 -6.11 12.51
CA THR A 196 11.05 -6.71 13.55
C THR A 196 12.48 -6.84 13.02
N LEU A 197 13.44 -6.23 13.69
CA LEU A 197 14.85 -6.33 13.35
C LEU A 197 15.36 -7.70 13.80
N GLN A 198 15.94 -8.48 12.89
CA GLN A 198 16.41 -9.84 13.17
C GLN A 198 17.90 -9.93 12.88
N LEU A 199 18.66 -10.37 13.89
CA LEU A 199 20.12 -10.40 13.86
C LEU A 199 20.62 -11.83 14.10
N ALA A 200 21.84 -12.12 13.64
CA ALA A 200 22.43 -13.44 13.79
C ALA A 200 22.84 -13.75 15.25
N GLY A 201 22.49 -14.95 15.71
CA GLY A 201 22.81 -15.47 17.05
C GLY A 201 21.85 -15.00 18.14
N ASN A 202 22.28 -15.13 19.39
CA ASN A 202 21.58 -14.60 20.57
C ASN A 202 22.22 -13.26 21.00
N ALA A 203 21.51 -12.50 21.82
CA ALA A 203 22.01 -11.27 22.43
C ALA A 203 21.55 -11.17 23.89
N ASP A 204 22.45 -10.74 24.77
CA ASP A 204 22.11 -10.31 26.14
C ASP A 204 21.55 -8.88 26.13
N ALA A 205 21.97 -8.08 25.15
CA ALA A 205 21.42 -6.75 24.87
C ALA A 205 21.71 -6.32 23.43
N VAL A 206 20.91 -5.40 22.91
CA VAL A 206 21.12 -4.79 21.58
C VAL A 206 20.97 -3.27 21.67
N LEU A 207 21.90 -2.54 21.06
CA LEU A 207 21.78 -1.12 20.80
C LEU A 207 21.38 -0.92 19.34
N VAL A 208 20.29 -0.19 19.11
CA VAL A 208 19.86 0.26 17.78
C VAL A 208 19.99 1.78 17.70
N LYS A 209 20.61 2.28 16.63
CA LYS A 209 20.61 3.71 16.29
C LYS A 209 19.95 3.92 14.93
N ILE A 210 19.07 4.89 14.82
CA ILE A 210 18.41 5.29 13.57
C ILE A 210 18.67 6.77 13.34
N ASN A 211 19.08 7.14 12.13
CA ASN A 211 19.29 8.53 11.74
C ASN A 211 18.67 8.80 10.37
N VAL A 212 17.92 9.90 10.25
CA VAL A 212 17.42 10.43 8.97
C VAL A 212 17.11 11.92 9.13
N GLY A 213 17.69 12.78 8.28
CA GLY A 213 17.52 14.23 8.39
C GLY A 213 17.81 14.73 9.81
N ASP A 214 16.83 15.41 10.40
CA ASP A 214 16.86 15.96 11.77
C ASP A 214 16.30 14.98 12.84
N PHE A 215 16.09 13.70 12.50
CA PHE A 215 15.63 12.65 13.40
C PHE A 215 16.78 11.72 13.81
N GLU A 216 17.03 11.62 15.12
CA GLU A 216 17.96 10.69 15.75
C GLU A 216 17.24 9.84 16.81
N TYR A 217 17.40 8.52 16.72
CA TYR A 217 16.94 7.57 17.73
C TYR A 217 18.08 6.70 18.22
N LYS A 218 18.13 6.47 19.53
CA LYS A 218 19.06 5.56 20.20
C LYS A 218 18.29 4.70 21.21
N GLY A 219 18.11 3.42 20.90
CA GLY A 219 17.39 2.48 21.77
C GLY A 219 18.27 1.35 22.28
N TYR A 220 18.26 1.11 23.59
CA TYR A 220 18.85 -0.06 24.23
C TYR A 220 17.77 -1.09 24.57
N PHE A 221 17.95 -2.31 24.09
CA PHE A 221 17.01 -3.42 24.24
C PHE A 221 17.66 -4.56 25.04
N GLY A 222 16.84 -5.30 25.78
CA GLY A 222 17.27 -6.39 26.65
C GLY A 222 17.60 -7.68 25.90
N ALA A 223 17.75 -8.76 26.66
CA ALA A 223 18.12 -10.07 26.14
C ALA A 223 17.08 -10.66 25.18
N SER A 224 17.56 -11.34 24.14
CA SER A 224 16.74 -11.92 23.08
C SER A 224 17.45 -13.15 22.48
N ALA A 225 16.72 -14.27 22.41
CA ALA A 225 17.22 -15.55 21.89
C ALA A 225 16.13 -16.24 21.04
N PRO A 226 16.23 -16.21 19.70
CA PRO A 226 17.28 -15.57 18.90
C PRO A 226 17.20 -14.03 18.94
N ALA A 227 18.28 -13.35 18.57
CA ALA A 227 18.39 -11.90 18.66
C ALA A 227 17.37 -11.19 17.75
N ARG A 228 16.43 -10.48 18.37
CA ARG A 228 15.40 -9.66 17.72
C ARG A 228 15.18 -8.37 18.48
N VAL A 229 14.80 -7.32 17.75
CA VAL A 229 14.37 -6.03 18.29
C VAL A 229 13.08 -5.59 17.61
N ASP A 230 12.04 -5.35 18.41
CA ASP A 230 10.83 -4.68 17.96
C ASP A 230 10.94 -3.18 18.27
N LEU A 231 10.89 -2.34 17.24
CA LEU A 231 10.94 -0.89 17.40
C LEU A 231 9.61 -0.38 18.00
N PRO A 232 9.65 0.58 18.94
CA PRO A 232 8.43 1.23 19.40
C PRO A 232 7.64 1.84 18.24
N ALA A 233 6.32 1.64 18.23
CA ALA A 233 5.46 2.10 17.13
C ALA A 233 5.54 3.61 16.89
N ALA A 234 5.66 4.41 17.97
CA ALA A 234 5.82 5.87 17.88
C ALA A 234 7.15 6.28 17.22
N VAL A 235 8.24 5.54 17.50
CA VAL A 235 9.55 5.77 16.88
C VAL A 235 9.50 5.44 15.40
N TRP A 236 8.92 4.30 15.02
CA TRP A 236 8.78 3.91 13.62
C TRP A 236 7.92 4.89 12.82
N LYS A 237 6.78 5.31 13.39
CA LYS A 237 5.96 6.37 12.80
C LYS A 237 6.75 7.67 12.66
N GLY A 238 7.51 8.06 13.68
CA GLY A 238 8.41 9.22 13.64
C GLY A 238 9.44 9.15 12.51
N VAL A 239 10.17 8.05 12.39
CA VAL A 239 11.16 7.81 11.32
C VAL A 239 10.50 7.94 9.94
N THR A 240 9.37 7.25 9.73
CA THR A 240 8.71 7.21 8.41
C THR A 240 8.07 8.54 8.02
N GLN A 241 7.67 9.36 8.98
CA GLN A 241 7.16 10.72 8.74
C GLN A 241 8.28 11.76 8.59
N SER A 242 9.42 11.56 9.25
CA SER A 242 10.57 12.48 9.18
C SER A 242 11.42 12.31 7.92
N ALA A 243 11.42 11.11 7.33
CA ALA A 243 12.20 10.82 6.12
C ALA A 243 11.59 11.50 4.88
N GLY A 244 12.39 12.36 4.23
CA GLY A 244 12.07 12.96 2.95
C GLY A 244 12.21 11.97 1.78
N PRO A 245 11.74 12.34 0.57
CA PRO A 245 11.70 11.45 -0.59
C PRO A 245 13.07 10.89 -1.00
N SER A 246 14.12 11.70 -0.93
CA SER A 246 15.49 11.33 -1.33
C SER A 246 16.33 10.78 -0.18
N ASP A 247 15.83 10.84 1.05
CA ASP A 247 16.63 10.50 2.23
C ASP A 247 16.87 9.00 2.35
N MET A 248 18.00 8.65 2.94
CA MET A 248 18.33 7.29 3.36
C MET A 248 18.28 7.22 4.88
N VAL A 249 17.40 6.38 5.41
CA VAL A 249 17.34 6.04 6.83
C VAL A 249 18.49 5.11 7.14
N SER A 250 19.46 5.58 7.92
CA SER A 250 20.58 4.76 8.39
C SER A 250 20.19 4.06 9.68
N VAL A 251 20.27 2.72 9.71
CA VAL A 251 20.00 1.90 10.90
C VAL A 251 21.21 1.07 11.26
N THR A 252 21.71 1.21 12.48
CA THR A 252 22.85 0.42 12.99
C THR A 252 22.44 -0.41 14.18
N ALA A 253 22.96 -1.64 14.27
CA ALA A 253 22.78 -2.50 15.43
C ALA A 253 24.13 -2.98 15.99
N THR A 254 24.32 -2.87 17.30
CA THR A 254 25.42 -3.49 18.04
C THR A 254 24.82 -4.44 19.05
N LYS A 255 25.33 -5.66 19.17
CA LYS A 255 24.92 -6.60 20.22
C LYS A 255 25.95 -6.72 21.33
N LEU A 256 25.48 -7.05 22.53
CA LEU A 256 26.28 -7.52 23.65
C LEU A 256 25.93 -8.99 23.89
N ALA A 257 26.94 -9.85 24.00
CA ALA A 257 26.76 -11.25 24.36
C ALA A 257 27.97 -11.74 25.16
N GLY A 258 27.75 -12.41 26.29
CA GLY A 258 28.82 -12.90 27.17
C GLY A 258 29.71 -11.77 27.70
N GLY A 259 29.16 -10.56 27.87
CA GLY A 259 29.90 -9.38 28.33
C GLY A 259 30.77 -8.68 27.28
N ALA A 260 30.76 -9.12 26.02
CA ALA A 260 31.52 -8.53 24.92
C ALA A 260 30.61 -8.01 23.80
N ALA A 261 30.94 -6.82 23.26
CA ALA A 261 30.16 -6.18 22.20
C ALA A 261 30.62 -6.61 20.80
N THR A 262 29.68 -6.66 19.85
CA THR A 262 29.94 -6.89 18.42
C THR A 262 29.08 -5.98 17.56
N GLY A 263 29.67 -5.33 16.56
CA GLY A 263 29.03 -4.33 15.71
C GLY A 263 29.68 -2.95 15.84
N PRO A 264 29.10 -1.91 15.24
CA PRO A 264 27.79 -1.92 14.59
C PRO A 264 27.77 -2.66 13.24
N VAL A 265 26.66 -3.32 12.94
CA VAL A 265 26.27 -3.69 11.57
C VAL A 265 25.22 -2.70 11.07
N THR A 266 25.23 -2.36 9.78
CA THR A 266 24.47 -1.23 9.23
C THR A 266 23.52 -1.68 8.11
N GLN A 267 22.36 -1.03 8.04
CA GLN A 267 21.44 -1.03 6.89
C GLN A 267 21.05 0.40 6.53
N SER A 268 20.70 0.61 5.26
CA SER A 268 20.12 1.85 4.76
C SER A 268 18.76 1.57 4.11
N TRP A 269 17.72 2.31 4.48
CA TRP A 269 16.37 2.14 3.91
C TRP A 269 15.85 3.43 3.29
N ARG A 270 14.90 3.32 2.37
CA ARG A 270 14.13 4.47 1.87
C ARG A 270 12.70 4.39 2.38
N ILE A 271 12.08 5.54 2.61
CA ILE A 271 10.66 5.65 2.93
C ILE A 271 9.93 6.29 1.75
N ALA A 272 9.02 5.55 1.14
CA ALA A 272 8.15 6.09 0.11
C ALA A 272 7.20 7.12 0.72
N GLN A 273 6.94 8.21 0.01
CA GLN A 273 6.15 9.34 0.50
C GLN A 273 4.63 9.10 0.45
N GLY A 274 4.21 7.86 0.68
CA GLY A 274 2.80 7.45 0.66
C GLY A 274 2.58 6.14 1.40
N SER A 275 1.32 5.90 1.77
CA SER A 275 0.88 4.67 2.44
C SER A 275 0.18 3.76 1.45
N LEU A 276 0.40 2.45 1.58
CA LEU A 276 -0.37 1.47 0.81
C LEU A 276 -1.86 1.62 1.14
N SER A 277 -2.67 1.77 0.11
CA SER A 277 -4.13 1.85 0.23
C SER A 277 -4.77 0.54 -0.19
N GLY A 278 -5.99 0.28 0.27
CA GLY A 278 -6.72 -0.93 -0.09
C GLY A 278 -6.57 -2.08 0.90
N ILE A 279 -7.00 -3.26 0.46
CA ILE A 279 -6.99 -4.51 1.23
C ILE A 279 -6.23 -5.57 0.43
N VAL A 280 -5.39 -6.33 1.12
CA VAL A 280 -4.68 -7.49 0.56
C VAL A 280 -5.48 -8.74 0.89
N TYR A 281 -6.08 -9.35 -0.13
CA TYR A 281 -6.79 -10.62 -0.03
C TYR A 281 -5.84 -11.76 -0.40
N TYR A 282 -5.79 -12.85 0.37
CA TYR A 282 -4.84 -13.92 0.10
C TYR A 282 -5.32 -15.27 0.59
N ASN A 283 -4.71 -16.32 0.06
CA ASN A 283 -5.00 -17.69 0.48
C ASN A 283 -4.12 -18.10 1.62
N THR A 284 -4.70 -18.80 2.58
CA THR A 284 -3.96 -19.47 3.62
C THR A 284 -4.30 -20.94 3.66
N TYR A 285 -3.33 -21.73 4.11
CA TYR A 285 -3.50 -23.12 4.48
C TYR A 285 -3.07 -23.30 5.92
N VAL A 286 -3.72 -24.23 6.63
CA VAL A 286 -3.47 -24.53 8.05
C VAL A 286 -3.56 -23.30 8.95
N SER A 287 -4.45 -22.36 8.61
CA SER A 287 -4.77 -21.20 9.43
C SER A 287 -5.37 -21.65 10.76
N LYS A 288 -4.88 -21.06 11.85
CA LYS A 288 -5.44 -21.23 13.18
C LYS A 288 -6.71 -20.41 13.33
N LEU A 289 -6.75 -19.22 12.73
CA LEU A 289 -7.93 -18.34 12.73
C LEU A 289 -9.13 -18.98 12.03
N ALA A 290 -8.91 -19.69 10.91
CA ALA A 290 -9.97 -20.33 10.14
C ALA A 290 -10.14 -21.84 10.38
N ASN A 291 -9.25 -22.47 11.17
CA ASN A 291 -9.17 -23.91 11.36
C ASN A 291 -9.07 -24.69 10.04
N GLY A 292 -8.16 -24.28 9.15
CA GLY A 292 -7.96 -24.92 7.84
C GLY A 292 -7.51 -23.98 6.74
N GLY A 293 -7.96 -24.24 5.51
CA GLY A 293 -7.82 -23.30 4.40
C GLY A 293 -8.80 -22.13 4.54
N ALA A 294 -8.44 -20.96 4.01
CA ALA A 294 -9.34 -19.81 3.92
C ALA A 294 -8.84 -18.78 2.90
N VAL A 295 -9.75 -17.88 2.50
CA VAL A 295 -9.37 -16.54 2.05
C VAL A 295 -9.29 -15.64 3.27
N MET A 296 -8.14 -14.99 3.41
CA MET A 296 -7.84 -14.02 4.44
C MET A 296 -7.80 -12.62 3.84
N ARG A 297 -7.93 -11.60 4.68
CA ARG A 297 -7.73 -10.19 4.32
C ARG A 297 -6.77 -9.53 5.30
N ILE A 298 -5.90 -8.66 4.79
CA ILE A 298 -5.04 -7.77 5.58
C ILE A 298 -5.21 -6.36 5.07
N LYS A 299 -5.58 -5.45 5.97
CA LYS A 299 -5.40 -4.02 5.75
C LYS A 299 -3.95 -3.65 6.09
N PRO A 300 -3.22 -2.92 5.25
CA PRO A 300 -1.86 -2.47 5.56
C PRO A 300 -1.76 -1.85 6.97
N GLY A 301 -0.82 -2.32 7.78
CA GLY A 301 -0.65 -1.89 9.17
C GLY A 301 -1.52 -2.62 10.22
N SER A 302 -2.41 -3.54 9.79
CA SER A 302 -3.28 -4.32 10.67
C SER A 302 -2.95 -5.82 10.65
N ASN A 303 -3.57 -6.60 11.53
CA ASN A 303 -3.48 -8.06 11.53
C ASN A 303 -4.46 -8.70 10.53
N ALA A 304 -4.16 -9.92 10.10
CA ALA A 304 -5.02 -10.68 9.21
C ALA A 304 -6.35 -11.08 9.86
N GLU A 305 -7.39 -11.10 9.03
CA GLU A 305 -8.73 -11.53 9.40
C GLU A 305 -9.24 -12.58 8.40
N VAL A 306 -10.09 -13.50 8.87
CA VAL A 306 -10.74 -14.48 8.00
C VAL A 306 -11.84 -13.78 7.20
N LEU A 307 -11.75 -13.83 5.87
CA LEU A 307 -12.83 -13.38 4.98
C LEU A 307 -13.78 -14.54 4.67
N LEU A 308 -13.26 -15.64 4.15
CA LEU A 308 -14.02 -16.83 3.77
C LEU A 308 -13.30 -18.08 4.29
N GLY A 309 -13.84 -18.70 5.35
CA GLY A 309 -13.31 -19.95 5.92
C GLY A 309 -13.63 -21.18 5.06
N GLY A 310 -12.82 -22.24 5.20
CA GLY A 310 -12.90 -23.44 4.36
C GLY A 310 -12.00 -23.33 3.12
N CYS A 311 -11.87 -24.41 2.33
CA CYS A 311 -11.01 -24.46 1.14
C CYS A 311 -11.53 -23.59 -0.04
N ASN A 312 -11.77 -22.30 0.20
CA ASN A 312 -12.11 -21.26 -0.76
C ASN A 312 -10.86 -20.64 -1.41
N VAL A 313 -9.82 -21.43 -1.65
CA VAL A 313 -8.44 -20.93 -1.84
C VAL A 313 -8.07 -20.65 -3.31
N CYS A 314 -8.96 -20.90 -4.28
CA CYS A 314 -8.65 -20.70 -5.70
C CYS A 314 -9.17 -19.34 -6.21
N HIS A 315 -8.90 -18.26 -5.47
CA HIS A 315 -9.56 -16.97 -5.68
C HIS A 315 -8.81 -15.96 -6.57
N SER A 316 -9.56 -14.96 -7.03
CA SER A 316 -9.11 -13.71 -7.63
C SER A 316 -10.00 -12.56 -7.14
N VAL A 317 -9.48 -11.34 -7.13
CA VAL A 317 -10.21 -10.12 -6.70
C VAL A 317 -10.12 -9.06 -7.80
N SER A 318 -11.22 -8.33 -8.05
CA SER A 318 -11.23 -7.20 -8.98
C SER A 318 -10.35 -6.05 -8.48
N ALA A 319 -9.76 -5.26 -9.38
CA ALA A 319 -8.86 -4.16 -9.01
C ALA A 319 -9.55 -3.11 -8.12
N ASN A 320 -10.86 -2.88 -8.32
CA ASN A 320 -11.68 -1.97 -7.51
C ASN A 320 -12.12 -2.59 -6.17
N GLY A 321 -11.74 -3.84 -5.89
CA GLY A 321 -11.98 -4.52 -4.62
C GLY A 321 -13.45 -4.73 -4.27
N ASN A 322 -14.31 -4.84 -5.28
CA ASN A 322 -15.76 -4.96 -5.13
C ASN A 322 -16.29 -6.37 -5.44
N VAL A 323 -15.52 -7.21 -6.15
CA VAL A 323 -15.90 -8.59 -6.47
C VAL A 323 -14.74 -9.54 -6.21
N LEU A 324 -15.03 -10.66 -5.55
CA LEU A 324 -14.15 -11.81 -5.42
C LEU A 324 -14.75 -13.00 -6.16
N ALA A 325 -13.93 -13.77 -6.85
CA ALA A 325 -14.31 -15.03 -7.50
C ALA A 325 -13.44 -16.16 -6.94
N ALA A 326 -14.01 -17.33 -6.61
CA ALA A 326 -13.27 -18.43 -6.01
C ALA A 326 -13.86 -19.81 -6.32
N GLY A 327 -13.01 -20.83 -6.36
CA GLY A 327 -13.43 -22.21 -6.13
C GLY A 327 -13.84 -22.40 -4.66
N VAL A 328 -14.91 -23.16 -4.42
CA VAL A 328 -15.55 -23.36 -3.12
C VAL A 328 -15.58 -24.85 -2.79
N SER A 329 -15.08 -25.19 -1.60
CA SER A 329 -14.95 -26.57 -1.11
C SER A 329 -14.04 -27.44 -1.98
N TRP A 330 -13.20 -28.27 -1.34
CA TRP A 330 -12.26 -29.11 -2.06
C TRP A 330 -12.81 -30.53 -2.29
N GLY A 331 -12.75 -31.00 -3.52
CA GLY A 331 -13.03 -32.38 -3.92
C GLY A 331 -11.77 -33.12 -4.37
N ASP A 332 -11.92 -34.28 -5.02
CA ASP A 332 -10.78 -34.98 -5.58
C ASP A 332 -10.34 -34.34 -6.90
N GLY A 333 -9.14 -33.73 -6.93
CA GLY A 333 -8.54 -33.11 -8.10
C GLY A 333 -9.11 -31.76 -8.57
N ASN A 334 -10.30 -31.36 -8.09
CA ASN A 334 -10.99 -30.10 -8.40
C ASN A 334 -11.72 -29.55 -7.17
N PRO A 335 -11.99 -28.23 -7.08
CA PRO A 335 -13.05 -27.71 -6.23
C PRO A 335 -14.40 -28.33 -6.58
N LEU A 336 -15.27 -28.51 -5.59
CA LEU A 336 -16.61 -29.06 -5.78
C LEU A 336 -17.53 -28.03 -6.43
N ASP A 337 -17.60 -26.84 -5.82
CA ASP A 337 -18.42 -25.72 -6.27
C ASP A 337 -17.51 -24.52 -6.58
N SER A 338 -18.07 -23.47 -7.16
CA SER A 338 -17.38 -22.18 -7.27
C SER A 338 -18.36 -21.02 -7.17
N ALA A 339 -17.90 -19.87 -6.72
CA ALA A 339 -18.76 -18.73 -6.42
C ALA A 339 -18.09 -17.39 -6.70
N THR A 340 -18.94 -16.37 -6.80
CA THR A 340 -18.54 -14.97 -6.76
C THR A 340 -19.16 -14.31 -5.53
N TYR A 341 -18.52 -13.26 -5.03
CA TYR A 341 -18.90 -12.55 -3.82
C TYR A 341 -18.82 -11.05 -4.05
N ASP A 342 -19.80 -10.31 -3.55
CA ASP A 342 -19.71 -8.86 -3.41
C ASP A 342 -18.88 -8.53 -2.16
N LEU A 343 -17.92 -7.63 -2.31
CA LEU A 343 -17.09 -7.10 -1.24
C LEU A 343 -17.59 -5.72 -0.82
N SER A 344 -18.01 -5.57 0.43
CA SER A 344 -18.57 -4.32 0.98
C SER A 344 -17.52 -3.44 1.65
N GLN A 345 -17.89 -2.18 1.95
CA GLN A 345 -17.00 -1.17 2.57
C GLN A 345 -16.50 -1.58 3.97
N ASP A 346 -17.26 -2.39 4.72
CA ASP A 346 -16.81 -3.00 5.99
C ASP A 346 -15.86 -4.20 5.77
N GLY A 347 -15.47 -4.42 4.51
CA GLY A 347 -14.62 -5.47 3.99
C GLY A 347 -15.28 -6.84 3.91
N THR A 348 -16.55 -7.00 4.32
CA THR A 348 -17.19 -8.33 4.38
C THR A 348 -17.51 -8.85 2.97
N ALA A 349 -17.68 -10.16 2.86
CA ALA A 349 -18.01 -10.83 1.60
C ALA A 349 -19.42 -11.42 1.68
N SER A 350 -20.25 -11.16 0.67
CA SER A 350 -21.57 -11.76 0.53
C SER A 350 -21.69 -12.52 -0.78
N GLN A 351 -22.23 -13.74 -0.77
CA GLN A 351 -22.30 -14.58 -1.97
C GLN A 351 -23.21 -13.93 -3.02
N ARG A 352 -22.64 -13.65 -4.19
CA ARG A 352 -23.31 -13.06 -5.36
C ARG A 352 -23.90 -14.14 -6.26
N TYR A 353 -23.14 -15.20 -6.54
CA TYR A 353 -23.57 -16.33 -7.36
C TYR A 353 -22.81 -17.61 -6.96
N LEU A 354 -23.45 -18.77 -7.11
CA LEU A 354 -22.89 -20.09 -6.83
C LEU A 354 -23.13 -21.02 -8.02
N ASP A 355 -22.12 -21.77 -8.40
CA ASP A 355 -22.17 -22.79 -9.43
C ASP A 355 -21.65 -24.14 -8.89
N THR A 356 -22.24 -25.22 -9.36
CA THR A 356 -21.87 -26.59 -8.99
C THR A 356 -20.67 -27.12 -9.77
N ASP A 357 -20.16 -26.39 -10.74
CA ASP A 357 -18.89 -26.67 -11.39
C ASP A 357 -17.78 -25.84 -10.74
N GLY A 358 -17.00 -26.47 -9.86
CA GLY A 358 -15.92 -25.79 -9.13
C GLY A 358 -14.77 -25.25 -9.99
N ARG A 359 -14.74 -25.59 -11.28
CA ARG A 359 -13.79 -25.05 -12.24
C ARG A 359 -14.15 -23.65 -12.70
N LYS A 360 -15.43 -23.26 -12.63
CA LYS A 360 -15.97 -22.09 -13.34
C LYS A 360 -15.38 -20.75 -12.89
N PHE A 361 -15.30 -20.49 -11.58
CA PHE A 361 -14.75 -19.24 -11.03
C PHE A 361 -13.32 -19.37 -10.48
N SER A 362 -12.76 -20.58 -10.45
CA SER A 362 -11.42 -20.81 -9.94
C SER A 362 -10.35 -20.14 -10.82
N PHE A 363 -9.52 -19.30 -10.20
CA PHE A 363 -8.40 -18.60 -10.85
C PHE A 363 -8.77 -17.76 -12.09
N GLY A 364 -10.03 -17.34 -12.21
CA GLY A 364 -10.46 -16.46 -13.30
C GLY A 364 -9.89 -15.04 -13.18
N GLY A 365 -9.86 -14.31 -14.29
CA GLY A 365 -9.41 -12.93 -14.37
C GLY A 365 -10.61 -12.00 -14.39
N LEU A 366 -10.77 -11.16 -13.36
CA LEU A 366 -11.88 -10.22 -13.24
C LEU A 366 -11.55 -8.90 -13.96
N THR A 367 -12.55 -8.29 -14.60
CA THR A 367 -12.44 -6.88 -15.02
C THR A 367 -12.20 -5.99 -13.80
N PRO A 368 -11.66 -4.76 -13.96
CA PRO A 368 -11.37 -3.89 -12.84
C PRO A 368 -12.55 -3.64 -11.91
N ASP A 369 -13.75 -3.53 -12.48
CA ASP A 369 -15.02 -3.36 -11.79
C ASP A 369 -15.71 -4.68 -11.37
N GLY A 370 -15.11 -5.83 -11.70
CA GLY A 370 -15.65 -7.15 -11.37
C GLY A 370 -16.94 -7.51 -12.10
N THR A 371 -17.41 -6.74 -13.09
CA THR A 371 -18.63 -7.03 -13.84
C THR A 371 -18.50 -8.33 -14.64
N TYR A 372 -17.35 -8.50 -15.30
CA TYR A 372 -17.06 -9.69 -16.10
C TYR A 372 -15.83 -10.44 -15.59
N MET A 373 -15.73 -11.72 -15.98
CA MET A 373 -14.58 -12.57 -15.68
C MET A 373 -14.23 -13.45 -16.87
N ILE A 374 -12.95 -13.54 -17.23
CA ILE A 374 -12.46 -14.61 -18.11
C ILE A 374 -12.13 -15.82 -17.24
N THR A 375 -12.73 -16.97 -17.55
CA THR A 375 -12.44 -18.22 -16.83
C THR A 375 -11.03 -18.72 -17.15
N ASN A 376 -10.37 -19.29 -16.14
CA ASN A 376 -9.13 -20.01 -16.37
C ASN A 376 -9.38 -21.19 -17.32
N GLY A 377 -8.57 -21.28 -18.39
CA GLY A 377 -8.63 -22.39 -19.33
C GLY A 377 -8.08 -23.68 -18.73
N ILE A 378 -8.82 -24.77 -18.86
CA ILE A 378 -8.42 -26.11 -18.40
C ILE A 378 -8.33 -27.03 -19.61
N PRO A 379 -7.13 -27.31 -20.12
CA PRO A 379 -6.93 -28.26 -21.20
C PRO A 379 -7.42 -29.66 -20.83
N ALA A 380 -8.01 -30.36 -21.80
CA ALA A 380 -8.57 -31.71 -21.61
C ALA A 380 -7.61 -32.73 -20.98
N SER A 381 -6.31 -32.62 -21.28
CA SER A 381 -5.24 -33.42 -20.69
C SER A 381 -4.03 -32.55 -20.40
N GLY A 382 -3.42 -32.73 -19.23
CA GLY A 382 -2.16 -32.05 -18.89
C GLY A 382 -2.33 -30.56 -18.58
N SER A 383 -3.40 -30.20 -17.86
CA SER A 383 -3.50 -28.86 -17.24
C SER A 383 -2.26 -28.62 -16.37
N PRO A 384 -1.46 -27.57 -16.63
CA PRO A 384 -0.27 -27.26 -15.85
C PRO A 384 -0.61 -26.53 -14.54
N VAL A 385 -1.86 -26.08 -14.37
CA VAL A 385 -2.38 -25.49 -13.13
C VAL A 385 -2.99 -26.61 -12.29
N ARG A 386 -2.37 -26.92 -11.14
CA ARG A 386 -2.84 -27.98 -10.25
C ARG A 386 -4.18 -27.62 -9.64
N GLY A 387 -4.98 -28.66 -9.37
CA GLY A 387 -6.31 -28.50 -8.77
C GLY A 387 -7.39 -28.14 -9.76
N LEU A 388 -7.09 -28.18 -11.07
CA LEU A 388 -8.04 -27.97 -12.15
C LEU A 388 -7.82 -29.04 -13.24
N ALA A 389 -8.81 -29.92 -13.40
CA ALA A 389 -8.80 -31.03 -14.34
C ALA A 389 -10.15 -31.17 -15.08
N GLY A 390 -10.09 -31.75 -16.28
CA GLY A 390 -11.25 -31.93 -17.16
C GLY A 390 -11.47 -30.72 -18.05
N ASP A 391 -11.69 -30.96 -19.35
CA ASP A 391 -11.75 -29.93 -20.39
C ASP A 391 -12.72 -28.80 -20.01
N TYR A 392 -12.22 -27.57 -20.07
CA TYR A 392 -12.97 -26.35 -19.83
C TYR A 392 -12.30 -25.16 -20.56
N PRO A 393 -12.71 -24.87 -21.81
CA PRO A 393 -12.21 -23.71 -22.54
C PRO A 393 -12.52 -22.38 -21.86
N SER A 394 -11.65 -21.39 -22.04
CA SER A 394 -11.83 -20.04 -21.50
C SER A 394 -13.04 -19.35 -22.13
N ARG A 395 -13.83 -18.68 -21.29
CA ARG A 395 -15.02 -17.90 -21.70
C ARG A 395 -15.18 -16.65 -20.85
N LEU A 396 -15.88 -15.65 -21.39
CA LEU A 396 -16.25 -14.45 -20.65
C LEU A 396 -17.58 -14.67 -19.95
N LEU A 397 -17.60 -14.53 -18.63
CA LEU A 397 -18.78 -14.70 -17.79
C LEU A 397 -19.23 -13.38 -17.18
N ASP A 398 -20.54 -13.21 -17.03
CA ASP A 398 -21.13 -12.21 -16.13
C ASP A 398 -21.05 -12.73 -14.69
N THR A 399 -20.42 -11.98 -13.80
CA THR A 399 -20.15 -12.43 -12.41
C THR A 399 -21.39 -12.43 -11.54
N LYS A 400 -22.48 -11.76 -11.95
CA LYS A 400 -23.73 -11.71 -11.19
C LYS A 400 -24.60 -12.93 -11.44
N THR A 401 -24.57 -13.43 -12.67
CA THR A 401 -25.48 -14.47 -13.15
C THR A 401 -24.76 -15.78 -13.47
N GLY A 402 -23.43 -15.75 -13.59
CA GLY A 402 -22.63 -16.87 -14.09
C GLY A 402 -22.89 -17.23 -15.54
N ALA A 403 -23.62 -16.39 -16.30
CA ALA A 403 -23.92 -16.65 -17.70
C ALA A 403 -22.72 -16.36 -18.60
N ASP A 404 -22.57 -17.12 -19.68
CA ASP A 404 -21.63 -16.80 -20.75
C ASP A 404 -22.13 -15.57 -21.53
N VAL A 405 -21.27 -14.57 -21.67
CA VAL A 405 -21.58 -13.29 -22.33
C VAL A 405 -21.50 -13.41 -23.85
N GLY A 406 -20.90 -14.47 -24.39
CA GLY A 406 -20.82 -14.71 -25.83
C GLY A 406 -19.79 -13.85 -26.56
N ALA A 407 -18.65 -13.57 -25.94
CA ALA A 407 -17.55 -12.79 -26.51
C ALA A 407 -16.77 -13.59 -27.59
N SER A 408 -17.39 -13.77 -28.76
CA SER A 408 -16.82 -14.55 -29.88
C SER A 408 -15.47 -14.04 -30.39
N SER A 409 -15.21 -12.75 -30.26
CA SER A 409 -13.91 -12.13 -30.60
C SER A 409 -12.75 -12.67 -29.74
N PHE A 410 -13.03 -13.09 -28.50
CA PHE A 410 -12.06 -13.81 -27.66
C PHE A 410 -12.01 -15.30 -27.99
N THR A 411 -13.16 -15.98 -27.92
CA THR A 411 -13.22 -17.46 -28.00
C THR A 411 -12.86 -18.02 -29.38
N SER A 412 -12.90 -17.20 -30.44
CA SER A 412 -12.41 -17.59 -31.77
C SER A 412 -10.89 -17.51 -31.89
N ALA A 413 -10.23 -16.70 -31.04
CA ALA A 413 -8.79 -16.48 -31.06
C ALA A 413 -8.05 -17.32 -30.01
N VAL A 414 -8.67 -17.53 -28.84
CA VAL A 414 -8.06 -18.18 -27.68
C VAL A 414 -9.00 -19.24 -27.13
N LYS A 415 -8.54 -20.48 -27.07
CA LYS A 415 -9.27 -21.59 -26.48
C LYS A 415 -8.92 -21.78 -25.01
N TYR A 416 -7.63 -21.69 -24.65
CA TYR A 416 -7.18 -21.83 -23.26
C TYR A 416 -6.26 -20.67 -22.84
N ALA A 417 -6.85 -19.68 -22.18
CA ALA A 417 -6.14 -18.63 -21.44
C ALA A 417 -5.95 -19.07 -19.99
N LEU A 418 -4.70 -19.35 -19.62
CA LEU A 418 -4.37 -19.77 -18.26
C LEU A 418 -4.02 -18.54 -17.42
N THR A 419 -4.50 -18.56 -16.18
CA THR A 419 -4.29 -17.51 -15.16
C THR A 419 -4.51 -16.09 -15.71
N PRO A 420 -5.67 -15.81 -16.35
CA PRO A 420 -5.89 -14.54 -17.02
C PRO A 420 -5.99 -13.39 -16.01
N THR A 421 -5.59 -12.19 -16.42
CA THR A 421 -5.68 -10.96 -15.63
C THR A 421 -6.02 -9.78 -16.54
N PHE A 422 -6.85 -8.85 -16.07
CA PHE A 422 -7.11 -7.58 -16.78
C PHE A 422 -6.15 -6.49 -16.30
N SER A 423 -5.82 -5.54 -17.18
CA SER A 423 -5.13 -4.31 -16.77
C SER A 423 -6.03 -3.48 -15.84
N PRO A 424 -5.47 -2.68 -14.92
CA PRO A 424 -6.26 -1.85 -14.00
C PRO A 424 -7.23 -0.87 -14.68
N ASP A 425 -6.94 -0.45 -15.91
CA ASP A 425 -7.79 0.41 -16.72
C ASP A 425 -8.80 -0.35 -17.61
N GLY A 426 -8.75 -1.69 -17.60
CA GLY A 426 -9.66 -2.57 -18.32
C GLY A 426 -9.45 -2.66 -19.82
N LYS A 427 -8.36 -2.08 -20.36
CA LYS A 427 -8.07 -2.04 -21.80
C LYS A 427 -7.27 -3.22 -22.32
N HIS A 428 -6.70 -4.03 -21.44
CA HIS A 428 -5.93 -5.20 -21.83
C HIS A 428 -6.25 -6.41 -20.96
N VAL A 429 -6.03 -7.61 -21.51
CA VAL A 429 -6.00 -8.86 -20.76
C VAL A 429 -4.71 -9.60 -21.08
N ALA A 430 -4.01 -10.08 -20.05
CA ALA A 430 -2.82 -10.92 -20.18
C ALA A 430 -3.07 -12.32 -19.64
N PHE A 431 -2.46 -13.34 -20.25
CA PHE A 431 -2.63 -14.74 -19.88
C PHE A 431 -1.48 -15.59 -20.41
N THR A 432 -1.29 -16.77 -19.80
CA THR A 432 -0.44 -17.79 -20.42
C THR A 432 -1.23 -18.48 -21.53
N TRP A 433 -0.73 -18.36 -22.75
CA TRP A 433 -1.41 -18.86 -23.95
C TRP A 433 -1.04 -20.31 -24.22
N TYR A 434 -1.86 -21.21 -23.67
CA TYR A 434 -1.62 -22.65 -23.77
C TYR A 434 -1.72 -23.15 -25.22
N ASP A 435 -2.60 -22.55 -26.04
CA ASP A 435 -2.80 -22.98 -27.44
C ASP A 435 -1.54 -22.77 -28.30
N ALA A 436 -0.75 -21.72 -28.01
CA ALA A 436 0.50 -21.46 -28.71
C ALA A 436 1.64 -22.32 -28.17
N SER A 437 1.81 -22.35 -26.84
CA SER A 437 2.81 -23.20 -26.20
C SER A 437 2.38 -23.53 -24.78
N PRO A 438 2.06 -24.81 -24.47
CA PRO A 438 1.58 -25.24 -23.15
C PRO A 438 2.43 -24.72 -21.99
N GLY A 439 1.92 -23.71 -21.30
CA GLY A 439 2.57 -23.09 -20.14
C GLY A 439 3.74 -22.15 -20.44
N ARG A 440 4.13 -21.94 -21.70
CA ARG A 440 5.43 -21.30 -22.06
C ARG A 440 5.33 -19.97 -22.75
N THR A 441 4.16 -19.61 -23.26
CA THR A 441 3.94 -18.34 -23.95
C THR A 441 3.09 -17.41 -23.09
N LEU A 442 3.57 -16.20 -22.84
CA LEU A 442 2.77 -15.14 -22.24
C LEU A 442 2.26 -14.24 -23.37
N ALA A 443 0.94 -14.00 -23.39
CA ALA A 443 0.30 -13.19 -24.41
C ALA A 443 -0.64 -12.14 -23.78
N MET A 444 -1.01 -11.17 -24.59
CA MET A 444 -1.94 -10.09 -24.26
C MET A 444 -2.94 -9.88 -25.40
N MET A 445 -4.14 -9.40 -25.09
CA MET A 445 -5.09 -8.87 -26.06
C MET A 445 -5.58 -7.49 -25.62
N ASP A 446 -5.97 -6.67 -26.60
CA ASP A 446 -6.70 -5.43 -26.35
C ASP A 446 -8.16 -5.75 -26.04
N VAL A 447 -8.75 -4.96 -25.15
CA VAL A 447 -10.10 -5.13 -24.62
C VAL A 447 -10.87 -3.81 -24.77
N ASP A 448 -12.07 -3.91 -25.32
CA ASP A 448 -13.07 -2.85 -25.32
C ASP A 448 -14.30 -3.30 -24.53
N LEU A 449 -14.36 -2.89 -23.26
CA LEU A 449 -15.46 -3.18 -22.35
C LEU A 449 -16.73 -2.37 -22.63
N ALA A 450 -16.67 -1.34 -23.48
CA ALA A 450 -17.84 -0.54 -23.83
C ALA A 450 -18.72 -1.20 -24.91
N GLN A 451 -18.19 -2.21 -25.62
CA GLN A 451 -18.97 -3.01 -26.57
C GLN A 451 -19.86 -4.04 -25.87
N SER A 452 -20.92 -4.46 -26.56
CA SER A 452 -21.87 -5.47 -26.07
C SER A 452 -22.06 -6.58 -27.14
N PRO A 453 -21.47 -7.78 -26.95
CA PRO A 453 -20.58 -8.16 -25.85
C PRO A 453 -19.23 -7.42 -25.91
N PRO A 454 -18.46 -7.39 -24.80
CA PRO A 454 -17.10 -6.84 -24.82
C PRO A 454 -16.24 -7.45 -25.93
N ALA A 455 -15.43 -6.61 -26.57
CA ALA A 455 -14.62 -7.01 -27.72
C ALA A 455 -13.16 -7.22 -27.36
N PHE A 456 -12.55 -8.23 -27.98
CA PHE A 456 -11.14 -8.58 -27.82
C PHE A 456 -10.45 -8.56 -29.17
N SER A 457 -9.24 -8.02 -29.23
CA SER A 457 -8.50 -7.91 -30.48
C SER A 457 -6.99 -7.94 -30.26
N ALA A 458 -6.23 -7.88 -31.36
CA ALA A 458 -4.78 -7.71 -31.35
C ALA A 458 -4.04 -8.67 -30.40
N ILE A 459 -4.20 -9.98 -30.59
CA ILE A 459 -3.41 -10.94 -29.82
C ILE A 459 -1.91 -10.70 -30.05
N ASN A 460 -1.22 -10.40 -28.97
CA ASN A 460 0.19 -10.03 -28.96
C ASN A 460 0.95 -10.98 -28.03
N GLU A 461 1.79 -11.83 -28.61
CA GLU A 461 2.74 -12.64 -27.85
C GLU A 461 3.81 -11.72 -27.23
N LEU A 462 3.87 -11.66 -25.89
CA LEU A 462 4.87 -10.85 -25.19
C LEU A 462 6.22 -11.58 -25.16
N LEU A 463 6.21 -12.89 -24.86
CA LEU A 463 7.39 -13.73 -24.85
C LEU A 463 7.02 -15.22 -24.89
N THR A 464 7.99 -16.04 -25.29
CA THR A 464 7.96 -17.50 -25.14
C THR A 464 9.27 -17.98 -24.55
N VAL A 465 9.20 -18.76 -23.47
CA VAL A 465 10.39 -19.34 -22.83
C VAL A 465 10.81 -20.67 -23.48
N PRO A 466 12.11 -20.99 -23.55
CA PRO A 466 12.61 -22.24 -24.14
C PRO A 466 12.34 -23.48 -23.26
N SER A 467 12.07 -23.28 -21.96
CA SER A 467 11.80 -24.33 -20.97
C SER A 467 11.09 -23.74 -19.75
N GLY A 468 10.52 -24.59 -18.91
CA GLY A 468 9.77 -24.17 -17.72
C GLY A 468 8.39 -23.63 -18.09
N ILE A 469 7.83 -22.78 -17.22
CA ILE A 469 6.58 -22.10 -17.43
C ILE A 469 6.71 -20.60 -17.24
N VAL A 470 5.76 -19.87 -17.79
CA VAL A 470 5.44 -18.49 -17.46
C VAL A 470 3.97 -18.40 -17.09
N GLY A 471 3.65 -17.73 -16.00
CA GLY A 471 2.30 -17.73 -15.45
C GLY A 471 2.05 -16.62 -14.45
N TRP A 472 0.80 -16.55 -13.99
CA TRP A 472 0.35 -15.56 -13.01
C TRP A 472 0.72 -14.12 -13.41
N PRO A 473 0.30 -13.64 -14.59
CA PRO A 473 0.54 -12.27 -15.01
C PRO A 473 -0.16 -11.26 -14.09
N SER A 474 0.43 -10.08 -13.95
CA SER A 474 -0.17 -8.90 -13.34
C SER A 474 0.35 -7.63 -13.99
N PHE A 475 -0.53 -6.71 -14.36
CA PHE A 475 -0.16 -5.46 -15.02
C PHE A 475 0.36 -4.41 -14.03
N THR A 476 1.36 -3.65 -14.45
CA THR A 476 1.67 -2.37 -13.80
C THR A 476 0.46 -1.41 -13.89
N PRO A 477 0.30 -0.48 -12.95
CA PRO A 477 -0.80 0.49 -12.96
C PRO A 477 -0.95 1.30 -14.25
N ASP A 478 0.14 1.58 -14.97
CA ASP A 478 0.13 2.27 -16.26
C ASP A 478 -0.23 1.36 -17.45
N GLY A 479 -0.33 0.04 -17.26
CA GLY A 479 -0.51 -0.94 -18.32
C GLY A 479 0.72 -1.14 -19.22
N GLY A 480 1.84 -0.46 -18.94
CA GLY A 480 3.04 -0.46 -19.79
C GLY A 480 3.90 -1.73 -19.64
N ALA A 481 3.69 -2.52 -18.59
CA ALA A 481 4.38 -3.77 -18.37
C ALA A 481 3.50 -4.83 -17.68
N VAL A 482 3.93 -6.08 -17.79
CA VAL A 482 3.33 -7.24 -17.13
C VAL A 482 4.39 -7.93 -16.29
N LEU A 483 4.14 -8.07 -15.00
CA LEU A 483 4.91 -8.97 -14.13
C LEU A 483 4.41 -10.39 -14.29
N TYR A 484 5.31 -11.36 -14.18
CA TYR A 484 4.97 -12.77 -14.30
C TYR A 484 5.94 -13.65 -13.49
N HIS A 485 5.43 -14.80 -13.07
CA HIS A 485 6.22 -15.90 -12.54
C HIS A 485 6.88 -16.63 -13.72
N ALA A 486 8.21 -16.74 -13.73
CA ALA A 486 8.95 -17.66 -14.59
C ALA A 486 9.62 -18.76 -13.76
N GLY A 487 9.33 -20.04 -14.04
CA GLY A 487 9.76 -21.11 -13.14
C GLY A 487 9.53 -22.53 -13.65
N ASP A 488 9.67 -23.50 -12.75
CA ASP A 488 9.58 -24.92 -13.09
C ASP A 488 8.12 -25.38 -13.35
N ARG A 489 7.14 -24.73 -12.70
CA ARG A 489 5.70 -25.07 -12.74
C ARG A 489 4.86 -23.89 -12.23
N PHE A 490 3.54 -23.91 -12.44
CA PHE A 490 2.66 -22.85 -11.94
C PHE A 490 2.57 -22.83 -10.41
N ASP A 491 2.68 -23.99 -9.77
CA ASP A 491 2.67 -24.15 -8.32
C ASP A 491 3.96 -23.73 -7.61
N THR A 492 3.80 -23.31 -6.36
CA THR A 492 4.92 -22.97 -5.47
C THR A 492 5.64 -24.19 -4.90
N ALA A 493 5.14 -25.41 -5.14
CA ALA A 493 5.77 -26.70 -4.85
C ALA A 493 5.10 -27.76 -5.72
N GLY A 494 5.80 -28.85 -6.04
CA GLY A 494 5.16 -29.99 -6.69
C GLY A 494 4.44 -30.92 -5.73
N GLY A 495 3.67 -31.86 -6.28
CA GLY A 495 3.02 -32.92 -5.51
C GLY A 495 4.02 -33.67 -4.62
N GLY A 496 3.58 -34.05 -3.42
CA GLY A 496 4.42 -34.70 -2.41
C GLY A 496 5.51 -33.80 -1.83
N ALA A 497 5.30 -32.47 -1.81
CA ALA A 497 6.28 -31.47 -1.38
C ALA A 497 7.58 -31.49 -2.21
N THR A 498 7.48 -31.75 -3.51
CA THR A 498 8.66 -31.72 -4.39
C THR A 498 9.12 -30.28 -4.65
N PRO A 499 10.45 -30.04 -4.76
CA PRO A 499 10.98 -28.70 -5.02
C PRO A 499 10.42 -28.05 -6.29
N SER A 500 10.23 -26.74 -6.23
CA SER A 500 9.76 -25.92 -7.36
C SER A 500 10.41 -24.55 -7.31
N TYR A 501 11.14 -24.17 -8.34
CA TYR A 501 11.87 -22.91 -8.36
C TYR A 501 11.28 -21.91 -9.35
N ALA A 502 11.27 -20.64 -8.95
CA ALA A 502 10.69 -19.55 -9.74
C ALA A 502 11.25 -18.18 -9.35
N GLU A 503 11.17 -17.26 -10.30
CA GLU A 503 11.47 -15.84 -10.12
C GLU A 503 10.32 -14.98 -10.67
N VAL A 504 10.22 -13.77 -10.14
CA VAL A 504 9.28 -12.75 -10.64
C VAL A 504 10.03 -11.86 -11.62
N LEU A 505 9.54 -11.77 -12.85
CA LEU A 505 10.12 -10.94 -13.91
C LEU A 505 9.08 -9.93 -14.40
N LEU A 506 9.54 -8.92 -15.14
CA LEU A 506 8.71 -7.92 -15.80
C LEU A 506 8.97 -7.95 -17.30
N VAL A 507 7.92 -7.88 -18.12
CA VAL A 507 8.02 -7.68 -19.56
C VAL A 507 7.26 -6.42 -19.97
N GLU A 508 7.91 -5.55 -20.73
CA GLU A 508 7.28 -4.34 -21.29
C GLU A 508 6.32 -4.71 -22.43
N THR A 509 5.12 -4.13 -22.44
CA THR A 509 4.06 -4.49 -23.39
C THR A 509 4.37 -4.01 -24.81
N ALA A 510 5.00 -2.84 -24.93
CA ALA A 510 5.34 -2.23 -26.21
C ALA A 510 6.63 -2.79 -26.83
N THR A 511 7.70 -2.89 -26.04
CA THR A 511 9.04 -3.24 -26.54
C THR A 511 9.35 -4.74 -26.42
N LYS A 512 8.59 -5.47 -25.59
CA LYS A 512 8.87 -6.86 -25.19
C LYS A 512 10.21 -7.03 -24.46
N ALA A 513 10.80 -5.93 -23.98
CA ALA A 513 11.99 -5.98 -23.16
C ALA A 513 11.67 -6.66 -21.83
N VAL A 514 12.53 -7.59 -21.40
CA VAL A 514 12.39 -8.33 -20.15
C VAL A 514 13.37 -7.78 -19.13
N ASN A 515 12.86 -7.43 -17.94
CA ASN A 515 13.65 -7.11 -16.77
C ASN A 515 13.58 -8.26 -15.75
N LYS A 516 14.73 -8.58 -15.14
CA LYS A 516 14.86 -9.68 -14.17
C LYS A 516 14.41 -9.33 -12.76
N LEU A 517 14.21 -8.04 -12.44
CA LEU A 517 13.89 -7.56 -11.10
C LEU A 517 14.86 -8.14 -10.06
N ALA A 518 16.16 -7.91 -10.29
CA ALA A 518 17.23 -8.65 -9.62
C ALA A 518 17.20 -8.43 -8.11
N ALA A 519 17.02 -7.18 -7.66
CA ALA A 519 16.91 -6.81 -6.25
C ALA A 519 15.69 -7.46 -5.59
N LEU A 520 14.51 -7.44 -6.22
CA LEU A 520 13.34 -8.18 -5.72
C LEU A 520 13.66 -9.67 -5.55
N ASN A 521 14.37 -10.26 -6.52
CA ASN A 521 14.73 -11.68 -6.54
C ASN A 521 15.92 -12.06 -5.64
N GLY A 522 16.58 -11.09 -4.98
CA GLY A 522 17.64 -11.35 -4.01
C GLY A 522 19.07 -11.18 -4.54
N TYR A 523 19.25 -10.52 -5.69
CA TYR A 523 20.55 -10.24 -6.29
C TYR A 523 20.85 -8.73 -6.29
N ASP A 524 22.09 -8.37 -6.00
CA ASP A 524 22.54 -6.98 -6.08
C ASP A 524 22.88 -6.55 -7.52
N ALA A 525 23.28 -5.28 -7.69
CA ALA A 525 23.66 -4.72 -8.99
C ALA A 525 24.86 -5.41 -9.66
N ASN A 526 25.67 -6.17 -8.90
CA ASN A 526 26.80 -6.96 -9.41
C ASN A 526 26.39 -8.42 -9.69
N GLY A 527 25.12 -8.78 -9.51
CA GLY A 527 24.61 -10.13 -9.64
C GLY A 527 24.96 -11.06 -8.46
N GLN A 528 25.42 -10.51 -7.33
CA GLN A 528 25.68 -11.30 -6.13
C GLN A 528 24.39 -11.52 -5.36
N PHE A 529 24.15 -12.77 -4.93
CA PHE A 529 23.01 -13.09 -4.11
C PHE A 529 23.21 -12.57 -2.68
N TYR A 530 22.34 -11.65 -2.24
CA TYR A 530 22.53 -10.92 -0.98
C TYR A 530 21.71 -11.48 0.19
N LEU A 531 20.78 -12.42 -0.05
CA LEU A 531 19.94 -12.93 1.05
C LEU A 531 20.77 -13.74 2.07
N PRO A 532 20.51 -13.59 3.39
CA PRO A 532 21.51 -13.89 4.43
C PRO A 532 21.82 -15.37 4.69
N PHE A 533 21.00 -16.28 4.13
CA PHE A 533 21.19 -17.72 4.23
C PHE A 533 21.75 -18.33 2.93
N GLY A 534 21.97 -17.50 1.91
CA GLY A 534 22.67 -17.87 0.69
C GLY A 534 21.80 -18.51 -0.40
N ASP A 535 22.38 -18.62 -1.59
CA ASP A 535 21.71 -19.01 -2.84
C ASP A 535 20.98 -20.35 -2.72
N ALA A 536 21.67 -21.39 -2.23
CA ALA A 536 21.08 -22.73 -2.03
C ALA A 536 19.86 -22.73 -1.09
N GLU A 537 19.79 -21.75 -0.18
CA GLU A 537 18.71 -21.66 0.79
C GLU A 537 17.52 -20.83 0.32
N GLU A 538 17.76 -19.75 -0.42
CA GLU A 538 16.75 -18.72 -0.64
C GLU A 538 16.50 -18.34 -2.10
N ALA A 539 17.36 -18.74 -3.04
CA ALA A 539 17.24 -18.28 -4.42
C ALA A 539 16.13 -18.99 -5.18
N ARG A 540 15.56 -18.25 -6.14
CA ARG A 540 14.50 -18.74 -7.04
C ARG A 540 13.30 -19.29 -6.28
N LEU A 541 12.86 -18.55 -5.25
CA LEU A 541 11.71 -18.89 -4.41
C LEU A 541 10.60 -17.83 -4.48
N ASN A 542 10.38 -17.18 -5.62
CA ASN A 542 9.40 -16.10 -5.78
C ASN A 542 8.36 -16.42 -6.86
N TYR A 543 7.09 -16.36 -6.50
CA TYR A 543 5.98 -16.90 -7.29
C TYR A 543 4.78 -15.95 -7.27
N GLU A 544 3.89 -16.10 -8.25
CA GLU A 544 2.53 -15.54 -8.24
C GLU A 544 2.47 -14.04 -7.92
N PRO A 545 3.16 -13.18 -8.70
CA PRO A 545 3.16 -11.75 -8.45
C PRO A 545 1.79 -11.14 -8.75
N THR A 546 1.38 -10.20 -7.90
CA THR A 546 0.29 -9.25 -8.14
C THR A 546 0.76 -7.85 -7.79
N ILE A 547 0.03 -6.84 -8.26
CA ILE A 547 0.43 -5.44 -8.12
C ILE A 547 -0.74 -4.64 -7.60
N LEU A 548 -0.46 -3.71 -6.67
CA LEU A 548 -1.43 -2.69 -6.28
C LEU A 548 -1.84 -1.88 -7.52
N PRO A 549 -3.14 -1.73 -7.85
CA PRO A 549 -3.59 -1.12 -9.11
C PRO A 549 -3.38 0.40 -9.19
N VAL A 550 -2.70 0.99 -8.20
CA VAL A 550 -2.35 2.40 -8.13
C VAL A 550 -0.88 2.55 -7.73
N ALA A 551 -0.23 3.61 -8.24
CA ALA A 551 1.10 4.00 -7.80
C ALA A 551 1.02 4.73 -6.45
N VAL A 552 2.03 4.55 -5.60
CA VAL A 552 2.12 5.22 -4.30
C VAL A 552 3.57 5.61 -4.02
N GLY A 553 3.81 6.89 -3.76
CA GLY A 553 5.11 7.42 -3.32
C GLY A 553 6.22 7.32 -4.36
N GLY A 554 5.87 7.28 -5.65
CA GLY A 554 6.82 7.11 -6.76
C GLY A 554 7.15 5.66 -7.12
N TYR A 555 6.37 4.69 -6.63
CA TYR A 555 6.58 3.26 -6.86
C TYR A 555 5.29 2.51 -7.24
N TYR A 556 5.45 1.43 -8.00
CA TYR A 556 4.50 0.33 -8.08
C TYR A 556 4.81 -0.70 -6.99
N TRP A 557 3.77 -1.21 -6.33
CA TRP A 557 3.93 -2.12 -5.20
C TRP A 557 3.53 -3.53 -5.58
N VAL A 558 4.51 -4.43 -5.60
CA VAL A 558 4.37 -5.82 -6.00
C VAL A 558 4.22 -6.69 -4.77
N PHE A 559 3.18 -7.49 -4.73
CA PHE A 559 2.96 -8.54 -3.75
C PHE A 559 3.25 -9.88 -4.41
N PHE A 560 3.97 -10.77 -3.73
CA PHE A 560 4.29 -12.07 -4.30
C PHE A 560 4.41 -13.11 -3.20
N THR A 561 4.10 -14.36 -3.56
CA THR A 561 4.39 -15.49 -2.69
C THR A 561 5.90 -15.72 -2.72
N SER A 562 6.54 -15.81 -1.56
CA SER A 562 7.92 -16.28 -1.46
C SER A 562 8.06 -17.40 -0.46
N ARG A 563 9.09 -18.22 -0.65
CA ARG A 563 9.58 -19.19 0.33
C ARG A 563 10.95 -18.82 0.89
N ARG A 564 11.45 -17.60 0.68
CA ARG A 564 12.70 -17.09 1.28
C ARG A 564 12.64 -17.08 2.82
N VAL A 565 13.78 -16.93 3.48
CA VAL A 565 13.85 -17.00 4.95
C VAL A 565 13.33 -15.67 5.52
N TYR A 566 12.43 -15.75 6.49
CA TYR A 566 12.06 -14.59 7.30
C TYR A 566 12.98 -14.50 8.53
N GLY A 567 14.20 -14.02 8.30
CA GLY A 567 15.25 -13.84 9.31
C GLY A 567 15.50 -15.08 10.18
N ASN A 568 15.51 -14.91 11.49
CA ASN A 568 15.56 -16.02 12.45
C ASN A 568 14.16 -16.40 12.97
N THR A 569 13.08 -16.01 12.28
CA THR A 569 11.69 -16.33 12.64
C THR A 569 11.18 -17.56 11.89
N ILE A 570 11.27 -17.55 10.56
CA ILE A 570 10.85 -18.67 9.69
C ILE A 570 11.98 -19.02 8.73
N GLY A 571 12.75 -20.05 9.08
CA GLY A 571 13.90 -20.53 8.33
C GLY A 571 14.88 -21.24 9.26
N PRO A 572 16.02 -21.74 8.73
CA PRO A 572 17.00 -22.55 9.47
C PRO A 572 17.33 -22.03 10.87
N GLY A 573 16.97 -22.82 11.90
CA GLY A 573 17.20 -22.47 13.31
C GLY A 573 16.27 -21.37 13.85
N GLY A 574 15.17 -21.10 13.16
CA GLY A 574 14.16 -20.14 13.57
C GLY A 574 13.19 -20.68 14.63
N THR A 575 12.22 -19.85 15.02
CA THR A 575 11.30 -20.18 16.13
C THR A 575 9.98 -20.79 15.68
N VAL A 576 9.61 -20.63 14.41
CA VAL A 576 8.36 -21.21 13.89
C VAL A 576 8.56 -22.70 13.61
N PRO A 577 7.73 -23.60 14.17
CA PRO A 577 7.80 -25.02 13.87
C PRO A 577 7.71 -25.29 12.37
N GLU A 578 8.48 -26.25 11.87
CA GLU A 578 8.62 -26.54 10.42
C GLU A 578 9.12 -25.35 9.58
N GLY A 579 9.65 -24.29 10.20
CA GLY A 579 10.22 -23.12 9.52
C GLY A 579 11.39 -23.46 8.60
N ASP A 580 12.13 -24.52 8.89
CA ASP A 580 13.25 -25.01 8.08
C ASP A 580 12.78 -25.78 6.83
N ASN A 581 11.53 -26.26 6.83
CA ASN A 581 10.98 -27.04 5.74
C ASN A 581 10.47 -26.12 4.64
N LYS A 582 11.22 -26.01 3.54
CA LYS A 582 10.85 -25.16 2.39
C LYS A 582 9.58 -25.58 1.70
N TRP A 583 9.34 -26.88 1.54
CA TRP A 583 8.36 -27.37 0.56
C TRP A 583 7.06 -27.83 1.20
N GLY A 584 7.11 -28.26 2.46
CA GLY A 584 6.01 -28.86 3.21
C GLY A 584 6.33 -30.32 3.53
N THR A 585 5.39 -31.02 4.17
CA THR A 585 5.54 -32.45 4.43
C THR A 585 4.48 -33.25 3.67
N TYR A 586 4.78 -34.52 3.42
CA TYR A 586 3.83 -35.46 2.86
C TYR A 586 3.81 -36.72 3.72
N VAL A 587 2.70 -36.94 4.45
CA VAL A 587 2.57 -38.04 5.40
C VAL A 587 1.23 -38.74 5.16
N ASN A 588 1.26 -40.06 5.00
CA ASN A 588 0.07 -40.90 4.81
C ASN A 588 -0.88 -40.42 3.71
N GLY A 589 -0.35 -39.88 2.61
CA GLY A 589 -1.15 -39.39 1.50
C GLY A 589 -1.61 -37.93 1.62
N ALA A 590 -1.33 -37.26 2.75
CA ALA A 590 -1.72 -35.88 3.01
C ALA A 590 -0.53 -34.92 2.92
N GLU A 591 -0.69 -33.84 2.16
CA GLU A 591 0.26 -32.73 2.09
C GLU A 591 -0.01 -31.73 3.21
N THR A 592 1.03 -31.36 3.97
CA THR A 592 0.99 -30.22 4.87
C THR A 592 1.82 -29.08 4.28
N PRO A 593 1.20 -27.94 3.96
CA PRO A 593 1.90 -26.77 3.45
C PRO A 593 2.99 -26.26 4.39
N SER A 594 4.11 -25.86 3.82
CA SER A 594 5.20 -25.23 4.58
C SER A 594 4.79 -23.84 5.12
N PRO A 595 5.18 -23.49 6.36
CA PRO A 595 5.06 -22.13 6.89
C PRO A 595 5.98 -21.14 6.19
N ARG A 596 6.94 -21.57 5.36
CA ARG A 596 7.75 -20.67 4.53
C ARG A 596 6.96 -20.00 3.42
N LYS A 597 5.79 -20.53 3.04
CA LYS A 597 4.89 -19.82 2.12
C LYS A 597 4.39 -18.55 2.80
N LYS A 598 4.89 -17.41 2.35
CA LYS A 598 4.56 -16.10 2.89
C LYS A 598 4.44 -15.05 1.80
N LEU A 599 3.68 -14.01 2.10
CA LEU A 599 3.56 -12.84 1.24
C LEU A 599 4.70 -11.87 1.53
N TRP A 600 5.34 -11.43 0.46
CA TRP A 600 6.39 -10.42 0.47
C TRP A 600 5.98 -9.28 -0.46
N VAL A 601 6.53 -8.10 -0.18
CA VAL A 601 6.24 -6.87 -0.90
C VAL A 601 7.55 -6.24 -1.38
N ALA A 602 7.57 -5.75 -2.61
CA ALA A 602 8.69 -4.99 -3.16
C ALA A 602 8.18 -3.76 -3.91
N ALA A 603 8.99 -2.70 -3.89
CA ALA A 603 8.78 -1.53 -4.72
C ALA A 603 9.43 -1.74 -6.10
N ILE A 604 8.77 -1.21 -7.14
CA ILE A 604 9.32 -1.02 -8.48
C ILE A 604 9.19 0.46 -8.81
N ASP A 605 10.27 1.07 -9.28
CA ASP A 605 10.28 2.44 -9.76
C ASP A 605 9.27 2.63 -10.91
N ILE A 606 8.47 3.71 -10.89
CA ILE A 606 7.48 3.94 -11.95
C ILE A 606 8.12 4.32 -13.28
N ASP A 607 9.34 4.86 -13.27
CA ASP A 607 10.18 5.12 -14.45
C ASP A 607 11.07 3.90 -14.76
N TYR A 608 10.48 2.70 -14.79
CA TYR A 608 11.21 1.44 -14.96
C TYR A 608 11.87 1.27 -16.33
N GLN A 609 11.37 1.94 -17.37
CA GLN A 609 11.81 1.72 -18.74
C GLN A 609 13.29 2.06 -18.92
N GLY A 610 14.04 1.13 -19.50
CA GLY A 610 15.49 1.30 -19.74
C GLY A 610 16.38 1.21 -18.50
N LYS A 611 15.83 1.03 -17.29
CA LYS A 611 16.63 0.78 -16.08
C LYS A 611 17.20 -0.66 -16.09
N PRO A 612 18.47 -0.86 -15.68
CA PRO A 612 19.02 -2.21 -15.52
C PRO A 612 18.20 -3.05 -14.54
N ASP A 613 17.80 -2.45 -13.42
CA ASP A 613 16.89 -3.04 -12.44
C ASP A 613 16.06 -1.92 -11.79
N PRO A 614 14.74 -1.87 -12.02
CA PRO A 614 13.85 -0.90 -11.42
C PRO A 614 13.31 -1.37 -10.05
N SER A 615 13.64 -2.59 -9.62
CA SER A 615 13.10 -3.17 -8.39
C SER A 615 13.96 -2.89 -7.17
N HIS A 616 13.35 -3.02 -5.99
CA HIS A 616 14.03 -2.87 -4.70
C HIS A 616 13.94 -4.15 -3.85
N PRO A 617 14.85 -4.33 -2.88
CA PRO A 617 14.82 -5.46 -1.95
C PRO A 617 13.48 -5.58 -1.21
N ALA A 618 12.89 -6.77 -1.28
CA ALA A 618 11.56 -7.04 -0.74
C ALA A 618 11.53 -7.10 0.81
N PHE A 619 10.37 -6.80 1.40
CA PHE A 619 10.09 -6.98 2.82
C PHE A 619 8.91 -7.92 3.06
N TYR A 620 8.86 -8.52 4.24
CA TYR A 620 7.77 -9.40 4.67
C TYR A 620 6.50 -8.58 4.95
N LEU A 621 5.34 -8.96 4.38
CA LEU A 621 4.08 -8.27 4.68
C LEU A 621 3.65 -8.54 6.14
N PRO A 622 3.65 -7.55 7.05
CA PRO A 622 3.29 -7.76 8.45
C PRO A 622 1.81 -8.15 8.62
N GLY A 623 1.47 -8.77 9.75
CA GLY A 623 0.08 -9.10 10.12
C GLY A 623 -0.41 -10.50 9.69
N GLN A 624 0.33 -11.18 8.82
CA GLN A 624 0.05 -12.58 8.43
C GLN A 624 0.29 -13.57 9.59
N GLU A 625 -0.48 -14.68 9.63
CA GLU A 625 -0.21 -15.81 10.52
C GLU A 625 1.14 -16.47 10.20
N LEU A 626 2.01 -16.61 11.21
CA LEU A 626 3.38 -17.09 11.02
C LEU A 626 3.46 -18.59 10.71
N GLU A 627 2.61 -19.40 11.33
CA GLU A 627 2.61 -20.86 11.15
C GLU A 627 1.79 -21.33 9.94
N ALA A 628 0.97 -20.44 9.37
CA ALA A 628 0.11 -20.76 8.24
C ALA A 628 0.84 -20.60 6.90
N GLY A 629 0.50 -21.42 5.90
CA GLY A 629 1.05 -21.27 4.55
C GLY A 629 0.28 -20.21 3.78
N ASN A 630 0.79 -18.99 3.66
CA ASN A 630 0.11 -17.84 3.04
C ASN A 630 0.65 -17.60 1.62
N MET A 631 -0.24 -17.43 0.64
CA MET A 631 0.15 -17.27 -0.76
C MET A 631 -0.92 -16.54 -1.58
N ARG A 632 -0.51 -16.10 -2.77
CA ARG A 632 -1.37 -15.52 -3.82
C ARG A 632 -2.20 -14.35 -3.31
N ALA A 633 -1.49 -13.28 -2.96
CA ALA A 633 -2.11 -12.01 -2.58
C ALA A 633 -2.75 -11.32 -3.77
N PHE A 634 -3.85 -10.61 -3.56
CA PHE A 634 -4.42 -9.60 -4.44
C PHE A 634 -4.57 -8.32 -3.64
N ALA A 635 -3.76 -7.32 -3.95
CA ALA A 635 -3.97 -5.97 -3.44
C ALA A 635 -5.04 -5.29 -4.28
N ALA A 636 -6.19 -5.02 -3.69
CA ALA A 636 -7.30 -4.33 -4.34
C ALA A 636 -7.63 -3.04 -3.59
N LEU A 637 -8.19 -2.07 -4.31
CA LEU A 637 -8.66 -0.84 -3.67
C LEU A 637 -9.81 -1.13 -2.71
N GLU A 638 -10.06 -0.24 -1.76
CA GLU A 638 -11.26 -0.36 -0.93
C GLU A 638 -12.50 0.01 -1.75
N PRO A 639 -13.66 -0.63 -1.49
CA PRO A 639 -14.93 -0.18 -2.03
C PRO A 639 -15.17 1.31 -1.74
N CYS A 640 -15.71 2.01 -2.73
CA CYS A 640 -15.89 3.45 -2.67
C CYS A 640 -16.82 3.88 -1.54
N LYS A 641 -16.39 4.87 -0.75
CA LYS A 641 -17.12 5.46 0.37
C LYS A 641 -17.98 6.64 -0.10
N ASP A 642 -19.09 6.87 0.59
CA ASP A 642 -20.01 7.97 0.31
C ASP A 642 -19.51 9.31 0.88
N LEU A 643 -20.13 10.42 0.47
CA LEU A 643 -19.84 11.76 0.99
C LEU A 643 -19.94 11.79 2.53
N ASN A 644 -19.00 12.49 3.18
CA ASN A 644 -18.85 12.61 4.63
C ASN A 644 -18.51 11.30 5.37
N GLN A 645 -18.23 10.21 4.66
CA GLN A 645 -17.71 8.99 5.31
C GLN A 645 -16.20 9.11 5.58
N PRO A 646 -15.70 8.57 6.71
CA PRO A 646 -14.28 8.52 7.02
C PRO A 646 -13.47 7.81 5.95
N CYS A 647 -12.38 8.43 5.52
CA CYS A 647 -11.44 7.89 4.55
C CYS A 647 -10.01 7.95 5.11
N GLU A 648 -9.06 7.33 4.43
CA GLU A 648 -7.73 7.09 5.03
C GLU A 648 -6.59 7.74 4.27
N SER A 649 -6.79 7.98 2.98
CA SER A 649 -5.81 8.65 2.14
C SER A 649 -6.50 9.23 0.93
N ALA A 650 -5.83 10.15 0.24
CA ALA A 650 -6.26 10.66 -1.06
C ALA A 650 -6.55 9.56 -2.10
N ALA A 651 -5.96 8.36 -1.94
CA ALA A 651 -6.23 7.21 -2.80
C ALA A 651 -7.48 6.40 -2.37
N SER A 652 -8.11 6.68 -1.23
CA SER A 652 -9.41 6.12 -0.88
C SER A 652 -10.44 6.46 -1.95
N CYS A 653 -11.21 5.48 -2.42
CA CYS A 653 -12.29 5.77 -3.37
C CYS A 653 -13.44 6.47 -2.63
N CYS A 654 -13.89 7.62 -3.15
CA CYS A 654 -14.93 8.45 -2.54
C CYS A 654 -16.10 8.75 -3.50
N ASN A 655 -16.46 7.84 -4.41
CA ASN A 655 -17.59 7.99 -5.36
C ASN A 655 -17.55 9.31 -6.17
N GLY A 656 -16.37 9.66 -6.70
CA GLY A 656 -16.14 10.91 -7.45
C GLY A 656 -15.78 12.12 -6.57
N ASN A 657 -15.74 11.95 -5.25
CA ASN A 657 -15.23 12.93 -4.29
C ASN A 657 -13.74 12.67 -3.96
N VAL A 658 -13.14 13.50 -3.11
CA VAL A 658 -11.75 13.37 -2.65
C VAL A 658 -11.67 13.14 -1.14
N CYS A 659 -10.66 12.42 -0.68
CA CYS A 659 -10.41 12.23 0.74
C CYS A 659 -9.54 13.35 1.29
N ARG A 660 -10.12 14.27 2.06
CA ARG A 660 -9.38 15.43 2.61
C ARG A 660 -9.76 15.70 4.07
N PRO A 661 -8.90 16.41 4.82
CA PRO A 661 -9.21 16.80 6.19
C PRO A 661 -10.41 17.75 6.24
N ALA A 662 -11.45 17.40 6.97
CA ALA A 662 -12.59 18.27 7.26
C ALA A 662 -13.00 18.14 8.74
N ASP A 663 -13.53 19.24 9.28
CA ASP A 663 -14.17 19.25 10.60
C ASP A 663 -15.65 18.91 10.44
N VAL A 664 -15.96 17.61 10.41
CA VAL A 664 -17.32 17.12 10.19
C VAL A 664 -18.23 17.29 11.41
N ASN A 665 -17.67 17.46 12.60
CA ASN A 665 -18.43 17.56 13.86
C ASN A 665 -18.48 18.99 14.41
N GLY A 666 -17.74 19.94 13.83
CA GLY A 666 -17.65 21.32 14.30
C GLY A 666 -16.86 21.49 15.60
N ASP A 667 -15.97 20.54 15.93
CA ASP A 667 -15.20 20.51 17.18
C ASP A 667 -13.76 21.01 17.04
N GLY A 668 -13.37 21.46 15.83
CA GLY A 668 -12.03 21.93 15.52
C GLY A 668 -11.03 20.81 15.20
N THR A 669 -11.41 19.54 15.34
CA THR A 669 -10.60 18.37 14.98
C THR A 669 -10.85 18.02 13.53
N LYS A 670 -9.81 18.10 12.69
CA LYS A 670 -9.92 17.68 11.29
C LYS A 670 -9.68 16.18 11.17
N GLU A 671 -10.66 15.47 10.60
CA GLU A 671 -10.55 14.07 10.22
C GLU A 671 -10.57 13.92 8.70
N LEU A 672 -9.95 12.86 8.17
CA LEU A 672 -10.02 12.56 6.75
C LEU A 672 -11.41 11.98 6.42
N VAL A 673 -12.16 12.70 5.58
CA VAL A 673 -13.47 12.25 5.08
C VAL A 673 -13.60 12.51 3.59
N CYS A 674 -14.52 11.81 2.94
CA CYS A 674 -14.87 12.08 1.56
C CYS A 674 -15.58 13.44 1.44
N VAL A 675 -14.97 14.40 0.76
CA VAL A 675 -15.50 15.76 0.53
C VAL A 675 -15.54 16.10 -0.96
N PRO A 676 -16.40 17.03 -1.40
CA PRO A 676 -16.47 17.39 -2.81
C PRO A 676 -15.10 17.88 -3.32
N PRO A 677 -14.71 17.56 -4.56
CA PRO A 677 -13.46 18.06 -5.13
C PRO A 677 -13.46 19.58 -5.12
N PRO A 678 -12.39 20.24 -4.67
CA PRO A 678 -12.32 21.69 -4.67
C PRO A 678 -12.32 22.24 -6.09
N VAL A 679 -13.02 23.35 -6.29
CA VAL A 679 -13.11 24.02 -7.58
C VAL A 679 -11.84 24.86 -7.78
N ASN A 680 -11.18 24.71 -8.93
CA ASN A 680 -9.95 25.43 -9.32
C ASN A 680 -8.69 25.08 -8.51
N GLU A 681 -8.66 23.93 -7.84
CA GLU A 681 -7.44 23.39 -7.24
C GLU A 681 -6.90 22.24 -8.10
N CYS A 682 -5.58 22.06 -8.06
CA CYS A 682 -4.93 20.87 -8.59
C CYS A 682 -5.24 19.64 -7.72
N ALA A 683 -5.06 18.45 -8.31
CA ALA A 683 -5.23 17.15 -7.66
C ALA A 683 -3.96 16.76 -6.89
N GLN A 684 -4.14 16.33 -5.64
CA GLN A 684 -3.08 15.80 -4.79
C GLN A 684 -2.70 14.37 -5.20
N GLU A 685 -1.56 13.86 -4.71
CA GLU A 685 -1.15 12.48 -4.96
C GLU A 685 -2.26 11.49 -4.55
N GLY A 686 -2.61 10.56 -5.43
CA GLY A 686 -3.69 9.58 -5.26
C GLY A 686 -5.07 10.06 -5.72
N GLU A 687 -5.29 11.37 -5.88
CA GLU A 687 -6.55 11.96 -6.38
C GLU A 687 -6.67 11.82 -7.91
N SER A 688 -7.91 11.93 -8.40
CA SER A 688 -8.23 11.75 -9.83
C SER A 688 -7.56 12.80 -10.73
N CYS A 689 -7.10 12.36 -11.90
CA CYS A 689 -6.56 13.23 -12.96
C CYS A 689 -6.93 12.69 -14.34
N GLU A 690 -6.89 13.58 -15.33
CA GLU A 690 -6.97 13.20 -16.76
C GLU A 690 -5.58 13.27 -17.41
N THR A 691 -4.76 14.23 -16.97
CA THR A 691 -3.39 14.46 -17.44
C THR A 691 -2.48 14.84 -16.29
N ALA A 692 -1.17 14.77 -16.51
CA ALA A 692 -0.18 15.21 -15.52
C ALA A 692 -0.34 16.68 -15.10
N ALA A 693 -0.92 17.53 -15.96
CA ALA A 693 -1.16 18.95 -15.67
C ALA A 693 -2.24 19.18 -14.59
N ASN A 694 -3.05 18.17 -14.27
CA ASN A 694 -4.00 18.25 -13.17
C ASN A 694 -3.30 18.14 -11.80
N CYS A 695 -2.10 17.58 -11.72
CA CYS A 695 -1.45 17.24 -10.46
C CYS A 695 -0.71 18.42 -9.84
N CYS A 696 -0.81 18.57 -8.52
CA CYS A 696 -0.19 19.70 -7.81
C CYS A 696 1.33 19.69 -7.83
N THR A 697 1.93 18.51 -7.69
CA THR A 697 3.38 18.37 -7.59
C THR A 697 4.02 18.40 -8.97
N PRO A 698 4.98 19.31 -9.24
CA PRO A 698 5.70 19.33 -10.51
C PRO A 698 6.40 18.00 -10.80
N GLY A 699 6.28 17.51 -12.03
CA GLY A 699 6.86 16.23 -12.44
C GLY A 699 6.02 15.00 -12.07
N SER A 700 4.87 15.17 -11.41
CA SER A 700 3.91 14.08 -11.23
C SER A 700 3.37 13.56 -12.55
N LEU A 701 3.01 12.28 -12.54
CA LEU A 701 2.37 11.59 -13.66
C LEU A 701 0.89 11.41 -13.37
N CYS A 702 0.09 11.23 -14.43
CA CYS A 702 -1.28 10.78 -14.31
C CYS A 702 -1.34 9.31 -14.73
N ILE A 703 -1.37 8.39 -13.77
CA ILE A 703 -1.32 6.94 -13.98
C ILE A 703 -2.63 6.33 -13.53
N ASN A 704 -3.29 5.58 -14.40
CA ASN A 704 -4.61 4.99 -14.13
C ASN A 704 -5.63 6.03 -13.60
N ASN A 705 -5.66 7.21 -14.24
CA ASN A 705 -6.47 8.36 -13.85
C ASN A 705 -6.21 8.88 -12.43
N ARG A 706 -5.01 8.68 -11.88
CA ARG A 706 -4.62 9.20 -10.56
C ARG A 706 -3.26 9.87 -10.57
N CYS A 707 -3.14 10.96 -9.81
CA CYS A 707 -1.88 11.66 -9.65
C CYS A 707 -0.89 10.78 -8.90
N ALA A 708 0.29 10.56 -9.49
CA ALA A 708 1.37 9.78 -8.93
C ALA A 708 2.62 10.65 -8.84
N ALA A 709 3.23 10.70 -7.66
CA ALA A 709 4.53 11.36 -7.50
C ALA A 709 5.58 10.67 -8.41
N PRO A 710 6.56 11.41 -8.95
CA PRO A 710 7.68 10.80 -9.66
C PRO A 710 8.51 9.91 -8.72
N THR A 711 9.25 8.95 -9.29
CA THR A 711 10.23 8.18 -8.51
C THR A 711 11.24 9.13 -7.85
N PRO A 712 11.48 8.98 -6.54
CA PRO A 712 12.51 9.77 -5.86
C PRO A 712 13.90 9.52 -6.48
N LYS A 713 14.65 10.61 -6.69
CA LYS A 713 16.00 10.55 -7.25
C LYS A 713 17.07 10.25 -6.20
#